data_AF-A0A1Q4V130-F1
#
_entry.id   AF-A0A1Q4V130-F1
#
_cell.length_a   1.000
_cell.length_b   1.000
_cell.length_c   1.000
_cell.angle_alpha   90.00
_cell.angle_beta   90.00
_cell.angle_gamma   90.00
#
_symmetry.space_group_name_H-M   'P 1'
#
loop_
_entity.id
_entity.type
_entity.pdbx_description
1 polymer ?
#
loop_
_entity_poly.entity_id
_entity_poly.type
_entity_poly.pdbx_seq_one_letter_code
_entity_poly.pdbx_strand_id
1 'polypeptide(L)'
;MPIPGNFLSATTEMVDPNTSGWGLPLNAALSKGTGGRNGDGCLVVKSVAAGTVVASTVSSYAVTPGTVLQAVADAAGVVPERIGIQWLNAVGLPIGTTLSLTTAGSSPNWHRVGVAGAAPANTKRARVILTSTPAAAGVNHYWENVYLGRPLRVPGNLLPFGTESTEIDTSGWVPEVNATVSRQVPVVAWAVNNYLAGGHTLALTAVAAGNAAVVAVDRPRVTPGTEYLAYAYLNPPTLSAAAWIELRFYDSVGNQVGAARSELDAPGTGMYTQRAAMVAPPTAASCSVAAGLTGASAGQVLRLETVVITTAPKNVVGSVVPYPDSRFEQGIAGWTRTSGVAVLARTSPWGAATVDGSYALSVTSATATASTVRSARFPTPGGEGLNWRISLSARTVTGTWASLWLRLRWYDAAGTDLGASAGTAYSFPSSGVWYGMPSDAAAPAGATQAAVELIATASATGSEMQVDAVALWQVLPLTAVEAVSGDGYARLTLRELLLDYGLTVYREGADGSRTLVRGPDGLWDRTPVISDTVVIEDHEAPLNVPVRYHVQLWSPSAVLTGTRTSVYVTVALADINTAWLKDPGNPQRNTRVMVRRAPDWQRPIEQTSFIVRGRRNKIVLSGLRQGAEGELVVWTRSDEERAGLNLLLDSGNTLLWQAAPGMGVTDMYVNAGTVTEARTGGTAQDPWREWTLPLVEADMPTAVGVNGAAGRTWQDVLTEFATWGDVLAAYATWEHVLLDRRRT
;
A
#
# COMPACT_ATOMS: atom_id res chain seq x y z
N MET A 1 -8.17 -15.72 -4.49
CA MET A 1 -8.51 -14.28 -4.35
C MET A 1 -8.19 -13.62 -5.68
N PRO A 2 -9.09 -12.82 -6.28
CA PRO A 2 -8.83 -12.22 -7.60
C PRO A 2 -7.54 -11.40 -7.59
N ILE A 3 -6.73 -11.50 -8.65
CA ILE A 3 -5.52 -10.68 -8.77
C ILE A 3 -5.95 -9.21 -9.00
N PRO A 4 -5.47 -8.24 -8.19
CA PRO A 4 -5.82 -6.83 -8.40
C PRO A 4 -5.47 -6.33 -9.81
N GLY A 5 -6.41 -5.63 -10.44
CA GLY A 5 -6.22 -5.06 -11.78
C GLY A 5 -6.15 -6.08 -12.92
N ASN A 6 -6.51 -7.34 -12.69
CA ASN A 6 -6.53 -8.37 -13.72
C ASN A 6 -7.72 -8.18 -14.66
N PHE A 7 -7.47 -8.23 -15.97
CA PHE A 7 -8.53 -8.19 -16.98
C PHE A 7 -9.21 -9.56 -17.11
N LEU A 8 -8.54 -10.64 -16.70
CA LEU A 8 -9.09 -11.99 -16.77
C LEU A 8 -10.21 -12.19 -15.75
N SER A 9 -11.23 -12.98 -16.10
CA SER A 9 -12.22 -13.42 -15.12
C SER A 9 -11.58 -14.37 -14.11
N ALA A 10 -12.13 -14.44 -12.89
CA ALA A 10 -11.64 -15.36 -11.85
C ALA A 10 -11.57 -16.82 -12.36
N THR A 11 -12.54 -17.25 -13.18
CA THR A 11 -12.51 -18.59 -13.80
C THR A 11 -11.36 -18.79 -14.78
N THR A 12 -10.93 -17.75 -15.49
CA THR A 12 -9.80 -17.85 -16.44
C THR A 12 -8.47 -17.78 -15.72
N GLU A 13 -8.34 -16.87 -14.76
CA GLU A 13 -7.14 -16.66 -13.92
C GLU A 13 -6.82 -17.89 -13.06
N MET A 14 -7.80 -18.37 -12.30
CA MET A 14 -7.65 -19.46 -11.32
C MET A 14 -7.89 -20.84 -11.95
N VAL A 15 -8.51 -20.89 -13.14
CA VAL A 15 -8.90 -22.15 -13.81
C VAL A 15 -9.88 -22.97 -12.94
N ASP A 16 -10.84 -22.27 -12.33
CA ASP A 16 -11.85 -22.85 -11.44
C ASP A 16 -13.23 -22.19 -11.69
N PRO A 17 -14.32 -22.95 -11.91
CA PRO A 17 -14.46 -24.40 -11.79
C PRO A 17 -13.97 -25.24 -12.98
N ASN A 18 -13.57 -24.63 -14.11
CA ASN A 18 -13.30 -25.32 -15.37
C ASN A 18 -12.31 -24.55 -16.29
N THR A 19 -12.05 -25.08 -17.49
CA THR A 19 -11.14 -24.50 -18.49
C THR A 19 -11.84 -23.64 -19.55
N SER A 20 -13.08 -23.19 -19.34
CA SER A 20 -13.88 -22.47 -20.36
C SER A 20 -13.26 -21.14 -20.83
N GLY A 21 -12.38 -20.55 -20.03
CA GLY A 21 -11.62 -19.34 -20.41
C GLY A 21 -10.49 -19.59 -21.42
N TRP A 22 -10.20 -20.84 -21.78
CA TRP A 22 -9.03 -21.25 -22.55
C TRP A 22 -9.39 -21.96 -23.86
N GLY A 23 -8.62 -21.67 -24.92
CA GLY A 23 -8.75 -22.25 -26.26
C GLY A 23 -7.46 -22.94 -26.72
N LEU A 24 -7.59 -23.68 -27.83
CA LEU A 24 -6.55 -24.55 -28.40
C LEU A 24 -6.04 -24.07 -29.76
N PRO A 25 -5.11 -23.10 -29.81
CA PRO A 25 -4.51 -22.67 -31.07
C PRO A 25 -3.66 -23.74 -31.76
N LEU A 26 -2.85 -24.52 -31.03
CA LEU A 26 -1.84 -25.39 -31.64
C LEU A 26 -1.38 -26.56 -30.75
N ASN A 27 -1.31 -27.77 -31.32
CA ASN A 27 -0.62 -28.96 -30.79
C ASN A 27 -0.91 -29.33 -29.33
N ALA A 28 -2.10 -29.01 -28.81
CA ALA A 28 -2.44 -29.24 -27.41
C ALA A 28 -3.83 -29.85 -27.22
N ALA A 29 -4.01 -30.52 -26.08
CA ALA A 29 -5.29 -30.81 -25.46
C ALA A 29 -5.35 -30.12 -24.09
N LEU A 30 -6.49 -29.53 -23.74
CA LEU A 30 -6.70 -28.88 -22.44
C LEU A 30 -7.54 -29.75 -21.51
N SER A 31 -7.19 -29.76 -20.24
CA SER A 31 -8.05 -30.28 -19.17
C SER A 31 -7.84 -29.49 -17.88
N LYS A 32 -8.80 -29.56 -16.96
CA LYS A 32 -8.61 -29.04 -15.60
C LYS A 32 -7.78 -30.06 -14.81
N GLY A 33 -6.71 -29.60 -14.18
CA GLY A 33 -5.93 -30.34 -13.18
C GLY A 33 -6.30 -29.91 -11.76
N THR A 34 -5.67 -30.54 -10.77
CA THR A 34 -5.79 -30.19 -9.35
C THR A 34 -4.46 -29.68 -8.79
N GLY A 35 -4.45 -29.17 -7.56
CA GLY A 35 -3.22 -28.73 -6.89
C GLY A 35 -2.74 -27.33 -7.29
N GLY A 36 -3.68 -26.48 -7.72
CA GLY A 36 -3.44 -25.05 -7.82
C GLY A 36 -3.10 -24.42 -6.47
N ARG A 37 -2.43 -23.28 -6.50
CA ARG A 37 -2.08 -22.40 -5.39
C ARG A 37 -3.08 -21.27 -5.23
N ASN A 38 -3.78 -20.85 -6.30
CA ASN A 38 -4.85 -19.84 -6.25
C ASN A 38 -6.21 -20.49 -6.57
N GLY A 39 -6.64 -21.40 -5.69
CA GLY A 39 -7.79 -22.30 -5.91
C GLY A 39 -7.34 -23.75 -6.08
N ASP A 40 -8.27 -24.70 -6.16
CA ASP A 40 -7.93 -26.12 -6.35
C ASP A 40 -7.54 -26.45 -7.81
N GLY A 41 -8.05 -25.68 -8.77
CA GLY A 41 -7.86 -25.90 -10.20
C GLY A 41 -6.52 -25.43 -10.75
N CYS A 42 -6.06 -26.09 -11.81
CA CYS A 42 -5.04 -25.55 -12.72
C CYS A 42 -5.34 -25.96 -14.17
N LEU A 43 -4.79 -25.24 -15.14
CA LEU A 43 -4.88 -25.59 -16.55
C LEU A 43 -3.79 -26.60 -16.90
N VAL A 44 -4.20 -27.80 -17.35
CA VAL A 44 -3.30 -28.77 -17.95
C VAL A 44 -3.26 -28.55 -19.46
N VAL A 45 -2.09 -28.21 -19.99
CA VAL A 45 -1.80 -28.14 -21.42
C VAL A 45 -0.98 -29.37 -21.79
N LYS A 46 -1.59 -30.33 -22.47
CA LYS A 46 -0.96 -31.60 -22.84
C LYS A 46 -0.59 -31.62 -24.33
N SER A 47 0.66 -31.92 -24.68
CA SER A 47 1.08 -32.03 -26.08
C SER A 47 0.39 -33.20 -26.80
N VAL A 48 0.00 -33.02 -28.07
CA VAL A 48 -0.54 -34.11 -28.90
C VAL A 48 0.53 -34.72 -29.82
N ALA A 49 1.60 -33.98 -30.10
CA ALA A 49 2.78 -34.42 -30.83
C ALA A 49 4.03 -33.64 -30.34
N ALA A 50 5.21 -34.04 -30.82
CA ALA A 50 6.42 -33.25 -30.64
C ALA A 50 6.30 -31.86 -31.31
N GLY A 51 6.89 -30.84 -30.70
CA GLY A 51 6.89 -29.46 -31.20
C GLY A 51 6.13 -28.48 -30.32
N THR A 52 6.01 -27.23 -30.78
CA THR A 52 5.42 -26.14 -29.99
C THR A 52 3.95 -26.39 -29.68
N VAL A 53 3.59 -26.32 -28.39
CA VAL A 53 2.20 -26.31 -27.92
C VAL A 53 1.78 -24.89 -27.59
N VAL A 54 0.52 -24.54 -27.88
CA VAL A 54 -0.02 -23.22 -27.55
C VAL A 54 -1.42 -23.37 -26.96
N ALA A 55 -1.64 -22.74 -25.81
CA ALA A 55 -2.95 -22.43 -25.27
C ALA A 55 -3.14 -20.90 -25.25
N SER A 56 -4.36 -20.42 -25.39
CA SER A 56 -4.64 -18.97 -25.31
C SER A 56 -5.97 -18.70 -24.62
N THR A 57 -6.13 -17.51 -24.04
CA THR A 57 -7.46 -17.13 -23.54
C THR A 57 -8.46 -16.98 -24.70
N VAL A 58 -9.70 -17.40 -24.47
CA VAL A 58 -10.80 -17.26 -25.46
C VAL A 58 -11.17 -15.79 -25.59
N SER A 59 -11.30 -15.11 -24.46
CA SER A 59 -11.55 -13.67 -24.38
C SER A 59 -10.30 -12.86 -24.75
N SER A 60 -10.55 -11.69 -25.31
CA SER A 60 -9.56 -10.66 -25.60
C SER A 60 -10.08 -9.31 -25.10
N TYR A 61 -9.18 -8.46 -24.64
CA TYR A 61 -9.51 -7.24 -23.90
C TYR A 61 -9.11 -6.01 -24.69
N ALA A 62 -9.89 -4.93 -24.60
CA ALA A 62 -9.60 -3.69 -25.31
C ALA A 62 -8.28 -3.07 -24.84
N VAL A 63 -7.46 -2.59 -25.78
CA VAL A 63 -6.17 -1.96 -25.49
C VAL A 63 -5.92 -0.81 -26.45
N THR A 64 -5.39 0.29 -25.92
CA THR A 64 -4.92 1.43 -26.70
C THR A 64 -3.46 1.21 -27.12
N PRO A 65 -3.09 1.45 -28.41
CA PRO A 65 -1.70 1.40 -28.85
C PRO A 65 -0.75 2.20 -27.94
N GLY A 66 0.46 1.70 -27.74
CA GLY A 66 1.46 2.27 -26.83
C GLY A 66 1.27 1.89 -25.36
N THR A 67 0.09 1.37 -24.96
CA THR A 67 -0.12 0.91 -23.57
C THR A 67 0.76 -0.29 -23.28
N VAL A 68 1.57 -0.22 -22.23
CA VAL A 68 2.30 -1.38 -21.71
C VAL A 68 1.33 -2.28 -20.96
N LEU A 69 1.30 -3.55 -21.34
CA LEU A 69 0.66 -4.61 -20.56
C LEU A 69 1.69 -5.60 -20.07
N GLN A 70 1.34 -6.30 -19.00
CA GLN A 70 2.07 -7.40 -18.41
C GLN A 70 1.20 -8.66 -18.44
N ALA A 71 1.81 -9.81 -18.75
CA ALA A 71 1.25 -11.12 -18.56
C ALA A 71 2.16 -11.92 -17.62
N VAL A 72 1.58 -12.55 -16.61
CA VAL A 72 2.28 -13.41 -15.64
C VAL A 72 1.45 -14.67 -15.43
N ALA A 73 2.12 -15.79 -15.19
CA ALA A 73 1.48 -17.00 -14.71
C ALA A 73 2.44 -17.77 -13.81
N ASP A 74 1.88 -18.64 -13.00
CA ASP A 74 2.64 -19.67 -12.33
C ASP A 74 2.54 -20.96 -13.14
N ALA A 75 3.69 -21.58 -13.41
CA ALA A 75 3.84 -22.74 -14.27
C ALA A 75 4.55 -23.89 -13.55
N ALA A 76 4.26 -25.11 -13.98
CA ALA A 76 4.99 -26.31 -13.60
C ALA A 76 4.99 -27.33 -14.75
N GLY A 77 6.08 -28.08 -14.92
CA GLY A 77 6.22 -28.99 -16.04
C GLY A 77 7.60 -29.63 -16.14
N VAL A 78 7.76 -30.49 -17.15
CA VAL A 78 9.02 -31.22 -17.41
C VAL A 78 9.80 -30.65 -18.59
N VAL A 79 9.29 -29.61 -19.25
CA VAL A 79 9.93 -28.92 -20.38
C VAL A 79 9.84 -27.41 -20.15
N PRO A 80 10.85 -26.61 -20.54
CA PRO A 80 10.81 -25.17 -20.37
C PRO A 80 9.58 -24.48 -20.99
N GLU A 81 9.12 -23.43 -20.33
CA GLU A 81 7.88 -22.73 -20.59
C GLU A 81 8.09 -21.28 -21.03
N ARG A 82 7.08 -20.71 -21.68
CA ARG A 82 6.99 -19.29 -22.06
C ARG A 82 5.55 -18.79 -21.97
N ILE A 83 5.41 -17.51 -21.65
CA ILE A 83 4.13 -16.79 -21.68
C ILE A 83 4.23 -15.61 -22.63
N GLY A 84 3.12 -15.23 -23.25
CA GLY A 84 3.07 -14.12 -24.18
C GLY A 84 1.79 -13.30 -24.12
N ILE A 85 1.89 -12.07 -24.63
CA ILE A 85 0.77 -11.18 -24.93
C ILE A 85 0.59 -11.19 -26.45
N GLN A 86 -0.51 -11.72 -26.93
CA GLN A 86 -0.86 -11.67 -28.34
C GLN A 86 -1.68 -10.41 -28.62
N TRP A 87 -1.17 -9.59 -29.52
CA TRP A 87 -1.78 -8.33 -29.93
C TRP A 87 -2.69 -8.55 -31.13
N LEU A 88 -3.92 -8.04 -31.04
CA LEU A 88 -4.97 -8.23 -32.02
C LEU A 88 -5.48 -6.89 -32.55
N ASN A 89 -5.86 -6.86 -33.82
CA ASN A 89 -6.54 -5.71 -34.42
C ASN A 89 -8.03 -5.66 -34.04
N ALA A 90 -8.78 -4.69 -34.60
CA ALA A 90 -10.21 -4.49 -34.31
C ALA A 90 -11.09 -5.71 -34.63
N VAL A 91 -10.72 -6.52 -35.63
CA VAL A 91 -11.45 -7.72 -36.05
C VAL A 91 -10.96 -8.99 -35.36
N GLY A 92 -10.04 -8.87 -34.39
CA GLY A 92 -9.53 -10.00 -33.60
C GLY A 92 -8.41 -10.81 -34.27
N LEU A 93 -7.82 -10.34 -35.36
CA LEU A 93 -6.70 -11.01 -36.01
C LEU A 93 -5.36 -10.66 -35.32
N PRO A 94 -4.46 -11.64 -35.09
CA PRO A 94 -3.14 -11.38 -34.57
C PRO A 94 -2.31 -10.49 -35.49
N ILE A 95 -1.69 -9.45 -34.91
CA ILE A 95 -0.75 -8.57 -35.60
C ILE A 95 0.66 -8.64 -35.02
N GLY A 96 0.83 -9.29 -33.87
CA GLY A 96 2.11 -9.48 -33.23
C GLY A 96 1.98 -10.25 -31.92
N THR A 97 3.12 -10.60 -31.33
CA THR A 97 3.16 -11.27 -30.02
C THR A 97 4.40 -10.81 -29.29
N THR A 98 4.21 -10.31 -28.08
CA THR A 98 5.31 -10.12 -27.12
C THR A 98 5.45 -11.40 -26.34
N LEU A 99 6.59 -12.08 -26.42
CA LEU A 99 6.80 -13.40 -25.84
C LEU A 99 7.96 -13.35 -24.84
N SER A 100 7.80 -14.01 -23.69
CA SER A 100 8.86 -14.14 -22.68
C SER A 100 10.10 -14.83 -23.24
N LEU A 101 11.24 -14.69 -22.56
CA LEU A 101 12.32 -15.66 -22.75
C LEU A 101 11.86 -17.05 -22.29
N THR A 102 12.56 -18.08 -22.75
CA THR A 102 12.34 -19.46 -22.27
C THR A 102 12.88 -19.57 -20.86
N THR A 103 12.16 -20.27 -19.97
CA THR A 103 12.68 -20.59 -18.64
C THR A 103 14.04 -21.27 -18.74
N ALA A 104 14.96 -20.93 -17.83
CA ALA A 104 16.33 -21.43 -17.85
C ALA A 104 16.42 -22.95 -17.64
N GLY A 105 15.35 -23.56 -17.13
CA GLY A 105 15.15 -24.98 -17.01
C GLY A 105 13.66 -25.29 -16.80
N SER A 106 13.31 -26.57 -16.85
CA SER A 106 11.98 -27.04 -16.45
C SER A 106 11.93 -27.30 -14.95
N SER A 107 10.72 -27.33 -14.39
CA SER A 107 10.52 -27.64 -12.98
C SER A 107 9.15 -28.26 -12.71
N PRO A 108 9.10 -29.43 -12.03
CA PRO A 108 7.82 -29.99 -11.60
C PRO A 108 7.18 -29.18 -10.45
N ASN A 109 7.94 -28.28 -9.82
CA ASN A 109 7.44 -27.35 -8.82
C ASN A 109 6.98 -26.05 -9.48
N TRP A 110 5.93 -25.44 -8.90
CA TRP A 110 5.43 -24.14 -9.31
C TRP A 110 6.52 -23.06 -9.30
N HIS A 111 6.66 -22.37 -10.42
CA HIS A 111 7.56 -21.24 -10.60
C HIS A 111 6.88 -20.18 -11.47
N ARG A 112 7.39 -18.95 -11.43
CA ARG A 112 6.77 -17.84 -12.15
C ARG A 112 7.37 -17.64 -13.53
N VAL A 113 6.51 -17.37 -14.50
CA VAL A 113 6.87 -16.88 -15.83
C VAL A 113 6.10 -15.60 -16.15
N GLY A 114 6.76 -14.66 -16.82
CA GLY A 114 6.20 -13.34 -17.08
C GLY A 114 6.72 -12.73 -18.37
N VAL A 115 6.01 -11.74 -18.89
CA VAL A 115 6.51 -10.80 -19.90
C VAL A 115 5.71 -9.51 -19.85
N ALA A 116 6.31 -8.41 -20.25
CA ALA A 116 5.60 -7.16 -20.52
C ALA A 116 6.01 -6.55 -21.86
N GLY A 117 5.14 -5.72 -22.42
CA GLY A 117 5.45 -4.98 -23.64
C GLY A 117 4.38 -3.95 -24.00
N ALA A 118 4.81 -2.92 -24.73
CA ALA A 118 3.92 -1.91 -25.29
C ALA A 118 3.10 -2.46 -26.45
N ALA A 119 1.79 -2.18 -26.45
CA ALA A 119 0.89 -2.53 -27.53
C ALA A 119 1.35 -1.89 -28.86
N PRO A 120 1.63 -2.67 -29.92
CA PRO A 120 2.03 -2.14 -31.21
C PRO A 120 0.98 -1.20 -31.83
N ALA A 121 1.39 -0.41 -32.83
CA ALA A 121 0.47 0.36 -33.65
C ALA A 121 -0.67 -0.54 -34.20
N ASN A 122 -1.87 0.01 -34.32
CA ASN A 122 -3.09 -0.69 -34.76
C ASN A 122 -3.63 -1.79 -33.82
N THR A 123 -3.00 -2.02 -32.66
CA THR A 123 -3.58 -2.87 -31.63
C THR A 123 -4.90 -2.29 -31.15
N LYS A 124 -5.91 -3.16 -31.03
CA LYS A 124 -7.19 -2.83 -30.39
C LYS A 124 -7.54 -3.79 -29.28
N ARG A 125 -6.96 -5.00 -29.30
CA ARG A 125 -7.22 -6.02 -28.29
C ARG A 125 -5.95 -6.79 -27.92
N ALA A 126 -5.92 -7.36 -26.73
CA ALA A 126 -4.86 -8.26 -26.29
C ALA A 126 -5.43 -9.52 -25.62
N ARG A 127 -4.67 -10.63 -25.67
CA ARG A 127 -4.98 -11.87 -24.97
C ARG A 127 -3.71 -12.60 -24.54
N VAL A 128 -3.82 -13.50 -23.57
CA VAL A 128 -2.67 -14.29 -23.08
C VAL A 128 -2.46 -15.50 -23.98
N ILE A 129 -1.19 -15.86 -24.21
CA ILE A 129 -0.79 -17.14 -24.77
C ILE A 129 0.20 -17.84 -23.84
N LEU A 130 0.07 -19.16 -23.71
CA LEU A 130 0.94 -20.04 -22.96
C LEU A 130 1.58 -21.02 -23.94
N THR A 131 2.89 -21.23 -23.85
CA THR A 131 3.59 -22.09 -24.80
C THR A 131 4.79 -22.80 -24.19
N SER A 132 5.09 -23.98 -24.74
CA SER A 132 6.29 -24.78 -24.46
C SER A 132 6.62 -25.61 -25.71
N THR A 133 7.77 -26.29 -25.72
CA THR A 133 8.18 -27.12 -26.88
C THR A 133 8.56 -28.54 -26.46
N PRO A 134 7.57 -29.42 -26.22
CA PRO A 134 7.84 -30.81 -25.86
C PRO A 134 8.46 -31.63 -26.99
N ALA A 135 9.32 -32.59 -26.62
CA ALA A 135 9.97 -33.49 -27.57
C ALA A 135 9.07 -34.65 -28.06
N ALA A 136 7.89 -34.84 -27.45
CA ALA A 136 6.96 -35.92 -27.78
C ALA A 136 5.51 -35.54 -27.43
N ALA A 137 4.57 -36.40 -27.84
CA ALA A 137 3.18 -36.34 -27.40
C ALA A 137 3.05 -36.70 -25.91
N GLY A 138 1.95 -36.27 -25.29
CA GLY A 138 1.55 -36.68 -23.95
C GLY A 138 2.28 -35.96 -22.80
N VAL A 139 3.06 -34.93 -23.09
CA VAL A 139 3.77 -34.13 -22.09
C VAL A 139 2.82 -33.09 -21.51
N ASN A 140 2.66 -33.10 -20.18
CA ASN A 140 1.80 -32.16 -19.46
C ASN A 140 2.57 -30.93 -19.00
N HIS A 141 1.91 -29.78 -19.09
CA HIS A 141 2.28 -28.54 -18.42
C HIS A 141 1.09 -28.02 -17.62
N TYR A 142 1.37 -27.46 -16.46
CA TYR A 142 0.38 -26.94 -15.53
C TYR A 142 0.54 -25.44 -15.43
N TRP A 143 -0.58 -24.72 -15.48
CA TRP A 143 -0.63 -23.27 -15.47
C TRP A 143 -1.76 -22.78 -14.57
N GLU A 144 -1.51 -21.75 -13.79
CA GLU A 144 -2.52 -21.10 -12.97
C GLU A 144 -2.11 -19.66 -12.64
N ASN A 145 -2.94 -18.99 -11.83
CA ASN A 145 -2.67 -17.67 -11.29
C ASN A 145 -2.31 -16.66 -12.39
N VAL A 146 -3.10 -16.70 -13.47
CA VAL A 146 -2.78 -16.00 -14.72
C VAL A 146 -3.23 -14.55 -14.65
N TYR A 147 -2.30 -13.64 -14.90
CA TYR A 147 -2.52 -12.21 -14.97
C TYR A 147 -2.43 -11.72 -16.41
N LEU A 148 -3.37 -10.84 -16.78
CA LEU A 148 -3.23 -9.92 -17.92
C LEU A 148 -3.75 -8.56 -17.48
N GLY A 149 -2.88 -7.55 -17.52
CA GLY A 149 -3.28 -6.21 -17.15
C GLY A 149 -2.16 -5.21 -17.31
N ARG A 150 -2.29 -4.06 -16.67
CA ARG A 150 -1.20 -3.06 -16.60
C ARG A 150 -0.08 -3.59 -15.71
N PRO A 151 1.17 -3.15 -15.89
CA PRO A 151 2.25 -3.54 -14.99
C PRO A 151 1.88 -3.36 -13.52
N LEU A 152 2.02 -4.43 -12.73
CA LEU A 152 1.91 -4.37 -11.28
C LEU A 152 3.24 -3.84 -10.74
N ARG A 153 3.17 -2.81 -9.90
CA ARG A 153 4.34 -2.06 -9.44
C ARG A 153 4.30 -1.84 -7.96
N VAL A 154 5.47 -1.72 -7.35
CA VAL A 154 5.59 -1.29 -5.96
C VAL A 154 5.10 0.16 -5.84
N PRO A 155 4.06 0.43 -5.01
CA PRO A 155 3.57 1.78 -4.81
C PRO A 155 4.66 2.71 -4.28
N GLY A 156 4.74 3.93 -4.83
CA GLY A 156 5.74 4.93 -4.45
C GLY A 156 7.14 4.67 -5.02
N ASN A 157 7.34 3.64 -5.85
CA ASN A 157 8.62 3.43 -6.51
C ASN A 157 8.93 4.56 -7.50
N LEU A 158 10.10 5.15 -7.36
CA LEU A 158 10.60 6.23 -8.19
C LEU A 158 11.19 5.75 -9.53
N LEU A 159 11.57 4.46 -9.61
CA LEU A 159 12.08 3.86 -10.84
C LEU A 159 10.92 3.47 -11.77
N PRO A 160 11.05 3.56 -13.11
CA PRO A 160 10.02 3.05 -14.02
C PRO A 160 9.95 1.52 -14.00
N PHE A 161 8.82 0.97 -14.44
CA PHE A 161 8.58 -0.48 -14.41
C PHE A 161 9.65 -1.32 -15.14
N GLY A 162 10.17 -0.83 -16.27
CA GLY A 162 11.21 -1.53 -17.03
C GLY A 162 12.48 -1.75 -16.21
N THR A 163 12.81 -0.82 -15.32
CA THR A 163 13.98 -0.87 -14.43
C THR A 163 13.68 -1.64 -13.15
N GLU A 164 12.44 -1.58 -12.68
CA GLU A 164 11.94 -2.31 -11.51
C GLU A 164 11.91 -3.83 -11.71
N SER A 165 11.36 -4.33 -12.83
CA SER A 165 11.06 -5.78 -13.00
C SER A 165 11.72 -6.43 -14.22
N THR A 166 12.44 -5.68 -15.06
CA THR A 166 13.14 -6.20 -16.27
C THR A 166 12.24 -7.08 -17.18
N GLU A 167 10.91 -6.93 -17.08
CA GLU A 167 9.92 -7.71 -17.81
C GLU A 167 9.77 -7.28 -19.28
N ILE A 168 10.26 -6.07 -19.59
CA ILE A 168 10.27 -5.49 -20.94
C ILE A 168 11.61 -5.78 -21.61
N ASP A 169 12.70 -5.28 -21.05
CA ASP A 169 14.07 -5.36 -21.58
C ASP A 169 15.11 -5.01 -20.49
N THR A 170 16.37 -4.78 -20.88
CA THR A 170 17.48 -4.39 -19.97
C THR A 170 17.86 -2.91 -20.06
N SER A 171 17.11 -2.09 -20.80
CA SER A 171 17.50 -0.71 -21.14
C SER A 171 17.65 0.21 -19.92
N GLY A 172 16.99 -0.13 -18.81
CA GLY A 172 17.13 0.55 -17.52
C GLY A 172 18.48 0.34 -16.82
N TRP A 173 19.37 -0.51 -17.36
CA TRP A 173 20.59 -0.95 -16.71
C TRP A 173 21.80 -0.92 -17.63
N VAL A 174 22.96 -0.55 -17.08
CA VAL A 174 24.25 -0.60 -17.78
C VAL A 174 25.31 -1.30 -16.94
N PRO A 175 26.26 -2.02 -17.57
CA PRO A 175 27.43 -2.53 -16.87
C PRO A 175 28.31 -1.36 -16.43
N GLU A 176 28.78 -1.41 -15.18
CA GLU A 176 29.65 -0.37 -14.62
C GLU A 176 31.10 -0.87 -14.53
N VAL A 177 31.30 -2.05 -13.92
CA VAL A 177 32.62 -2.63 -13.72
C VAL A 177 32.54 -4.12 -14.04
N ASN A 178 33.41 -4.60 -14.93
CA ASN A 178 33.67 -6.04 -15.13
C ASN A 178 32.40 -6.91 -15.29
N ALA A 179 31.37 -6.38 -15.95
CA ALA A 179 30.05 -7.00 -16.01
C ALA A 179 29.48 -6.98 -17.42
N THR A 180 28.63 -7.96 -17.71
CA THR A 180 27.64 -7.89 -18.79
C THR A 180 26.23 -7.94 -18.19
N VAL A 181 25.26 -7.35 -18.90
CA VAL A 181 23.85 -7.29 -18.49
C VAL A 181 23.02 -8.10 -19.48
N SER A 182 22.14 -8.95 -18.96
CA SER A 182 21.20 -9.73 -19.76
C SER A 182 19.91 -9.99 -18.99
N ARG A 183 18.89 -10.54 -19.67
CA ARG A 183 17.67 -11.05 -19.04
C ARG A 183 17.74 -12.56 -18.90
N GLN A 184 17.21 -13.06 -17.78
CA GLN A 184 17.03 -14.50 -17.55
C GLN A 184 15.66 -14.76 -16.94
N VAL A 185 15.11 -15.96 -17.18
CA VAL A 185 13.87 -16.45 -16.57
C VAL A 185 14.23 -17.66 -15.70
N PRO A 186 14.77 -17.45 -14.49
CA PRO A 186 15.11 -18.55 -13.61
C PRO A 186 13.84 -19.24 -13.10
N VAL A 187 13.96 -20.52 -12.72
CA VAL A 187 12.89 -21.25 -12.04
C VAL A 187 12.83 -20.76 -10.59
N VAL A 188 12.05 -19.71 -10.33
CA VAL A 188 11.85 -19.15 -8.99
C VAL A 188 10.38 -19.28 -8.58
N ALA A 189 10.17 -19.84 -7.39
CA ALA A 189 8.87 -19.89 -6.76
C ALA A 189 8.66 -18.65 -5.88
N TRP A 190 7.64 -17.85 -6.20
CA TRP A 190 7.16 -16.79 -5.33
C TRP A 190 5.95 -17.25 -4.52
N ALA A 191 5.67 -16.56 -3.40
CA ALA A 191 4.38 -16.67 -2.74
C ALA A 191 3.26 -16.38 -3.76
N VAL A 192 2.15 -17.13 -3.68
CA VAL A 192 1.07 -17.08 -4.69
C VAL A 192 0.51 -15.66 -4.88
N ASN A 193 0.48 -14.87 -3.80
CA ASN A 193 -0.04 -13.51 -3.76
C ASN A 193 1.03 -12.41 -3.94
N ASN A 194 2.31 -12.75 -4.12
CA ASN A 194 3.36 -11.75 -4.35
C ASN A 194 3.41 -11.34 -5.83
N TYR A 195 2.46 -10.54 -6.30
CA TYR A 195 2.38 -10.15 -7.73
C TYR A 195 3.37 -9.06 -8.17
N LEU A 196 4.15 -8.53 -7.24
CA LEU A 196 5.16 -7.48 -7.50
C LEU A 196 6.49 -8.06 -7.99
N ALA A 197 6.65 -9.38 -7.94
CA ALA A 197 7.81 -10.08 -8.46
C ALA A 197 7.48 -10.74 -9.81
N GLY A 198 8.31 -10.43 -10.81
CA GLY A 198 8.21 -10.96 -12.17
C GLY A 198 8.67 -12.41 -12.32
N GLY A 199 8.58 -12.89 -13.56
CA GLY A 199 9.22 -14.11 -14.04
C GLY A 199 10.58 -13.86 -14.72
N HIS A 200 10.81 -12.68 -15.29
CA HIS A 200 12.17 -12.28 -15.69
C HIS A 200 12.96 -11.79 -14.49
N THR A 201 14.29 -11.77 -14.65
CA THR A 201 15.25 -11.17 -13.74
C THR A 201 16.34 -10.50 -14.56
N LEU A 202 16.91 -9.43 -14.03
CA LEU A 202 18.16 -8.87 -14.55
C LEU A 202 19.31 -9.80 -14.14
N ALA A 203 20.20 -10.15 -15.07
CA ALA A 203 21.39 -10.93 -14.78
C ALA A 203 22.65 -10.12 -15.05
N LEU A 204 23.38 -9.80 -13.98
CA LEU A 204 24.76 -9.32 -14.01
C LEU A 204 25.68 -10.54 -14.10
N THR A 205 26.53 -10.62 -15.12
CA THR A 205 27.55 -11.68 -15.23
C THR A 205 28.95 -11.06 -15.15
N ALA A 206 29.77 -11.53 -14.21
CA ALA A 206 31.17 -11.11 -14.11
C ALA A 206 31.98 -11.56 -15.33
N VAL A 207 32.69 -10.66 -16.01
CA VAL A 207 33.43 -10.98 -17.25
C VAL A 207 34.80 -11.57 -16.94
N ALA A 208 35.43 -11.13 -15.85
CA ALA A 208 36.72 -11.59 -15.34
C ALA A 208 36.67 -11.73 -13.81
N ALA A 209 37.74 -12.27 -13.21
CA ALA A 209 37.86 -12.30 -11.75
C ALA A 209 38.05 -10.89 -11.18
N GLY A 210 37.37 -10.56 -10.08
CA GLY A 210 37.38 -9.26 -9.42
C GLY A 210 35.99 -8.75 -9.07
N ASN A 211 35.89 -7.47 -8.75
CA ASN A 211 34.58 -6.85 -8.48
C ASN A 211 33.79 -6.71 -9.78
N ALA A 212 32.49 -6.93 -9.75
CA ALA A 212 31.58 -6.74 -10.87
C ALA A 212 30.35 -5.95 -10.43
N ALA A 213 29.88 -4.98 -11.23
CA ALA A 213 28.77 -4.11 -10.87
C ALA A 213 27.95 -3.65 -12.08
N VAL A 214 26.66 -3.40 -11.84
CA VAL A 214 25.71 -2.76 -12.76
C VAL A 214 25.02 -1.61 -12.04
N VAL A 215 24.56 -0.62 -12.80
CA VAL A 215 23.87 0.56 -12.27
C VAL A 215 22.64 0.88 -13.12
N ALA A 216 21.59 1.35 -12.46
CA ALA A 216 20.40 1.83 -13.13
C ALA A 216 20.69 3.14 -13.88
N VAL A 217 20.24 3.23 -15.12
CA VAL A 217 20.36 4.44 -15.95
C VAL A 217 19.36 5.50 -15.53
N ASP A 218 18.18 5.07 -15.07
CA ASP A 218 17.16 5.98 -14.55
C ASP A 218 17.64 6.65 -13.26
N ARG A 219 17.53 7.99 -13.24
CA ARG A 219 17.94 8.82 -12.12
C ARG A 219 16.78 9.69 -11.63
N PRO A 220 15.82 9.14 -10.88
CA PRO A 220 14.70 9.93 -10.37
C PRO A 220 15.18 11.09 -9.49
N ARG A 221 14.42 12.19 -9.52
CA ARG A 221 14.68 13.39 -8.71
C ARG A 221 14.50 13.08 -7.23
N VAL A 222 15.33 13.73 -6.42
CA VAL A 222 15.26 13.63 -4.96
C VAL A 222 15.28 15.01 -4.30
N THR A 223 14.85 15.04 -3.04
CA THR A 223 14.89 16.23 -2.20
C THR A 223 16.04 16.10 -1.19
N PRO A 224 17.00 17.04 -1.14
CA PRO A 224 18.01 17.08 -0.09
C PRO A 224 17.42 17.02 1.32
N GLY A 225 18.05 16.25 2.21
CA GLY A 225 17.58 16.05 3.59
C GLY A 225 16.46 15.01 3.73
N THR A 226 15.84 14.55 2.64
CA THR A 226 14.92 13.41 2.67
C THR A 226 15.69 12.10 2.65
N GLU A 227 15.24 11.14 3.46
CA GLU A 227 15.80 9.79 3.47
C GLU A 227 15.16 8.93 2.39
N TYR A 228 16.00 8.24 1.61
CA TYR A 228 15.56 7.30 0.58
C TYR A 228 16.06 5.89 0.91
N LEU A 229 15.31 4.91 0.45
CA LEU A 229 15.58 3.48 0.54
C LEU A 229 15.61 2.89 -0.87
N ALA A 230 16.70 2.20 -1.19
CA ALA A 230 16.78 1.27 -2.31
C ALA A 230 16.68 -0.17 -1.81
N TYR A 231 15.94 -1.02 -2.51
CA TYR A 231 15.96 -2.46 -2.26
C TYR A 231 15.73 -3.28 -3.52
N ALA A 232 16.16 -4.53 -3.48
CA ALA A 232 15.92 -5.52 -4.54
C ALA A 232 15.95 -6.94 -3.97
N TYR A 233 15.29 -7.88 -4.64
CA TYR A 233 15.60 -9.30 -4.47
C TYR A 233 16.91 -9.61 -5.21
N LEU A 234 17.86 -10.18 -4.49
CA LEU A 234 19.16 -10.58 -5.01
C LEU A 234 19.26 -12.11 -4.99
N ASN A 235 19.69 -12.69 -6.10
CA ASN A 235 20.08 -14.09 -6.20
C ASN A 235 21.60 -14.19 -6.27
N PRO A 236 22.30 -14.42 -5.15
CA PRO A 236 23.75 -14.51 -5.16
C PRO A 236 24.21 -15.81 -5.84
N PRO A 237 25.44 -15.82 -6.40
CA PRO A 237 26.04 -17.04 -6.95
C PRO A 237 26.40 -18.05 -5.83
N THR A 238 26.70 -19.30 -6.23
CA THR A 238 27.07 -20.40 -5.32
C THR A 238 28.44 -20.27 -4.65
N LEU A 239 29.34 -19.39 -5.13
CA LEU A 239 30.69 -19.22 -4.57
C LEU A 239 30.78 -17.96 -3.70
N SER A 240 31.87 -17.82 -2.95
CA SER A 240 32.13 -16.82 -1.90
C SER A 240 32.13 -15.33 -2.29
N ALA A 241 31.59 -14.95 -3.45
CA ALA A 241 31.48 -13.54 -3.84
C ALA A 241 30.41 -12.85 -2.99
N ALA A 242 30.76 -11.72 -2.38
CA ALA A 242 29.80 -10.96 -1.57
C ALA A 242 28.89 -10.14 -2.47
N ALA A 243 27.59 -10.45 -2.47
CA ALA A 243 26.58 -9.70 -3.21
C ALA A 243 26.15 -8.45 -2.44
N TRP A 244 25.89 -7.35 -3.15
CA TRP A 244 25.50 -6.09 -2.51
C TRP A 244 24.56 -5.25 -3.38
N ILE A 245 23.86 -4.33 -2.74
CA ILE A 245 23.08 -3.24 -3.33
C ILE A 245 23.59 -1.91 -2.79
N GLU A 246 23.53 -0.84 -3.58
CA GLU A 246 24.02 0.48 -3.23
C GLU A 246 23.07 1.57 -3.74
N LEU A 247 22.63 2.45 -2.84
CA LEU A 247 21.92 3.67 -3.17
C LEU A 247 22.95 4.78 -3.42
N ARG A 248 22.84 5.51 -4.53
CA ARG A 248 23.75 6.59 -4.91
C ARG A 248 22.99 7.88 -5.15
N PHE A 249 23.57 9.00 -4.77
CA PHE A 249 23.06 10.34 -5.03
C PHE A 249 23.96 11.10 -5.98
N TYR A 250 23.36 11.89 -6.86
CA TYR A 250 24.06 12.70 -7.84
C TYR A 250 23.62 14.16 -7.76
N ASP A 251 24.54 15.08 -8.01
CA ASP A 251 24.23 16.50 -8.19
C ASP A 251 23.51 16.79 -9.52
N SER A 252 23.20 18.06 -9.78
CA SER A 252 22.53 18.50 -11.01
C SER A 252 23.37 18.35 -12.28
N VAL A 253 24.68 18.15 -12.15
CA VAL A 253 25.63 17.95 -13.26
C VAL A 253 25.88 16.45 -13.50
N GLY A 254 25.44 15.58 -12.58
CA GLY A 254 25.56 14.13 -12.67
C GLY A 254 26.77 13.55 -11.94
N ASN A 255 27.47 14.32 -11.11
CA ASN A 255 28.55 13.81 -10.25
C ASN A 255 27.96 13.09 -9.05
N GLN A 256 28.53 11.95 -8.66
CA GLN A 256 28.13 11.26 -7.44
C GLN A 256 28.55 12.06 -6.21
N VAL A 257 27.59 12.42 -5.35
CA VAL A 257 27.80 13.23 -4.13
C VAL A 257 27.59 12.45 -2.84
N GLY A 258 27.09 11.21 -2.94
CA GLY A 258 26.93 10.32 -1.80
C GLY A 258 26.54 8.92 -2.24
N ALA A 259 26.85 7.92 -1.41
CA ALA A 259 26.40 6.55 -1.61
C ALA A 259 26.33 5.79 -0.28
N ALA A 260 25.44 4.82 -0.21
CA ALA A 260 25.36 3.86 0.88
C ALA A 260 25.20 2.45 0.32
N ARG A 261 26.13 1.57 0.68
CA ARG A 261 26.17 0.16 0.27
C ARG A 261 25.61 -0.74 1.37
N SER A 262 25.06 -1.87 0.96
CA SER A 262 24.56 -2.92 1.83
C SER A 262 24.96 -4.29 1.28
N GLU A 263 25.73 -5.04 2.06
CA GLU A 263 26.14 -6.41 1.70
C GLU A 263 25.10 -7.42 2.18
N LEU A 264 24.73 -8.33 1.30
CA LEU A 264 23.87 -9.48 1.57
C LEU A 264 24.71 -10.62 2.14
N ASP A 265 24.39 -11.04 3.36
CA ASP A 265 24.93 -12.28 3.94
C ASP A 265 23.94 -13.42 3.71
N ALA A 266 23.94 -13.98 2.49
CA ALA A 266 22.92 -14.94 2.09
C ALA A 266 23.12 -16.33 2.72
N PRO A 267 22.05 -17.00 3.19
CA PRO A 267 22.13 -18.37 3.69
C PRO A 267 22.25 -19.42 2.57
N GLY A 268 22.20 -19.01 1.30
CA GLY A 268 22.23 -19.90 0.14
C GLY A 268 22.07 -19.14 -1.18
N THR A 269 21.56 -19.82 -2.21
CA THR A 269 21.36 -19.25 -3.56
C THR A 269 19.89 -19.05 -3.91
N GLY A 270 19.06 -18.75 -2.92
CA GLY A 270 17.67 -18.29 -3.12
C GLY A 270 17.60 -16.83 -3.58
N MET A 271 16.39 -16.29 -3.63
CA MET A 271 16.16 -14.85 -3.79
C MET A 271 16.00 -14.22 -2.40
N TYR A 272 16.83 -13.24 -2.06
CA TYR A 272 16.82 -12.57 -0.76
C TYR A 272 16.72 -11.07 -0.92
N THR A 273 15.85 -10.40 -0.17
CA THR A 273 15.72 -8.95 -0.24
C THR A 273 16.88 -8.27 0.47
N GLN A 274 17.64 -7.42 -0.22
CA GLN A 274 18.66 -6.59 0.39
C GLN A 274 18.30 -5.11 0.25
N ARG A 275 18.66 -4.31 1.27
CA ARG A 275 18.20 -2.93 1.44
C ARG A 275 19.35 -1.98 1.71
N ALA A 276 19.35 -0.81 1.08
CA ALA A 276 20.27 0.28 1.32
C ALA A 276 19.53 1.61 1.46
N ALA A 277 19.69 2.32 2.58
CA ALA A 277 19.10 3.62 2.82
C ALA A 277 20.16 4.68 3.14
N MET A 278 19.84 5.94 2.83
CA MET A 278 20.66 7.10 3.15
C MET A 278 19.85 8.39 3.02
N VAL A 279 20.17 9.37 3.87
CA VAL A 279 19.66 10.74 3.76
C VAL A 279 20.32 11.43 2.57
N ALA A 280 19.51 11.96 1.64
CA ALA A 280 19.99 12.67 0.46
C ALA A 280 20.90 13.84 0.87
N PRO A 281 22.17 13.88 0.42
CA PRO A 281 23.09 14.97 0.74
C PRO A 281 22.56 16.35 0.29
N PRO A 282 23.06 17.47 0.87
CA PRO A 282 22.60 18.82 0.54
C PRO A 282 22.63 19.19 -0.96
N THR A 283 23.55 18.61 -1.73
CA THR A 283 23.72 18.88 -3.17
C THR A 283 23.04 17.85 -4.07
N ALA A 284 22.34 16.85 -3.50
CA ALA A 284 21.70 15.80 -4.28
C ALA A 284 20.50 16.33 -5.07
N ALA A 285 20.50 16.10 -6.38
CA ALA A 285 19.40 16.43 -7.29
C ALA A 285 18.68 15.17 -7.80
N SER A 286 19.40 14.04 -7.89
CA SER A 286 18.84 12.74 -8.30
C SER A 286 19.49 11.60 -7.54
N CYS A 287 18.91 10.40 -7.65
CA CYS A 287 19.50 9.17 -7.11
C CYS A 287 19.46 8.02 -8.13
N SER A 288 20.25 6.97 -7.91
CA SER A 288 20.21 5.71 -8.67
C SER A 288 20.54 4.55 -7.74
N VAL A 289 20.30 3.34 -8.21
CA VAL A 289 20.62 2.09 -7.55
C VAL A 289 21.68 1.35 -8.36
N ALA A 290 22.68 0.81 -7.66
CA ALA A 290 23.67 -0.10 -8.19
C ALA A 290 23.65 -1.42 -7.43
N ALA A 291 24.12 -2.48 -8.07
CA ALA A 291 24.29 -3.77 -7.43
C ALA A 291 25.48 -4.51 -8.03
N GLY A 292 26.07 -5.42 -7.24
CA GLY A 292 27.28 -6.09 -7.68
C GLY A 292 27.75 -7.22 -6.78
N LEU A 293 28.90 -7.73 -7.17
CA LEU A 293 29.66 -8.77 -6.51
C LEU A 293 31.05 -8.25 -6.16
N THR A 294 31.48 -8.46 -4.92
CA THR A 294 32.87 -8.26 -4.50
C THR A 294 33.60 -9.59 -4.57
N GLY A 295 34.77 -9.62 -5.22
CA GLY A 295 35.59 -10.83 -5.34
C GLY A 295 34.98 -11.94 -6.20
N ALA A 296 34.27 -11.58 -7.27
CA ALA A 296 33.69 -12.55 -8.19
C ALA A 296 34.75 -13.30 -9.00
N SER A 297 34.44 -14.53 -9.39
CA SER A 297 35.12 -15.26 -10.47
C SER A 297 34.42 -15.00 -11.81
N ALA A 298 35.17 -15.12 -12.92
CA ALA A 298 34.60 -14.98 -14.25
C ALA A 298 33.42 -15.94 -14.47
N GLY A 299 32.33 -15.45 -15.07
CA GLY A 299 31.11 -16.20 -15.34
C GLY A 299 30.13 -16.29 -14.16
N GLN A 300 30.47 -15.78 -12.97
CA GLN A 300 29.50 -15.74 -11.87
C GLN A 300 28.36 -14.77 -12.18
N VAL A 301 27.15 -15.17 -11.81
CA VAL A 301 25.92 -14.41 -12.07
C VAL A 301 25.28 -13.97 -10.77
N LEU A 302 25.00 -12.67 -10.65
CA LEU A 302 24.06 -12.10 -9.69
C LEU A 302 22.77 -11.77 -10.42
N ARG A 303 21.63 -12.21 -9.89
CA ARG A 303 20.32 -11.81 -10.45
C ARG A 303 19.61 -10.81 -9.55
N LEU A 304 18.87 -9.90 -10.17
CA LEU A 304 18.07 -8.88 -9.52
C LEU A 304 16.62 -8.93 -9.99
N GLU A 305 15.71 -8.68 -9.05
CA GLU A 305 14.27 -8.53 -9.32
C GLU A 305 13.63 -7.55 -8.33
N THR A 306 12.50 -6.94 -8.72
CA THR A 306 11.74 -5.95 -7.93
C THR A 306 12.66 -4.88 -7.34
N VAL A 307 13.34 -4.13 -8.22
CA VAL A 307 14.25 -3.06 -7.83
C VAL A 307 13.47 -1.78 -7.55
N VAL A 308 13.63 -1.26 -6.34
CA VAL A 308 12.85 -0.13 -5.84
C VAL A 308 13.77 0.96 -5.34
N ILE A 309 13.41 2.20 -5.63
CA ILE A 309 13.84 3.38 -4.88
C ILE A 309 12.58 4.07 -4.39
N THR A 310 12.49 4.35 -3.10
CA THR A 310 11.35 5.08 -2.51
C THR A 310 11.84 5.95 -1.36
N THR A 311 10.98 6.83 -0.84
CA THR A 311 11.24 7.48 0.44
C THR A 311 11.32 6.41 1.53
N ALA A 312 12.34 6.50 2.39
CA ALA A 312 12.55 5.46 3.39
C ALA A 312 11.36 5.42 4.36
N PRO A 313 10.71 4.25 4.56
CA PRO A 313 9.64 4.14 5.51
C PRO A 313 10.18 4.39 6.93
N LYS A 314 9.38 5.06 7.75
CA LYS A 314 9.67 5.23 9.17
C LYS A 314 8.99 4.10 9.94
N ASN A 315 9.68 3.52 10.92
CA ASN A 315 9.09 2.50 11.79
C ASN A 315 7.83 3.00 12.50
N VAL A 316 7.89 4.27 12.91
CA VAL A 316 6.81 4.99 13.55
C VAL A 316 6.74 6.35 12.87
N VAL A 317 5.53 6.79 12.51
CA VAL A 317 5.33 8.12 11.92
C VAL A 317 5.90 9.21 12.83
N GLY A 318 6.71 10.09 12.25
CA GLY A 318 7.42 11.14 13.00
C GLY A 318 8.73 10.70 13.66
N SER A 319 9.17 9.45 13.48
CA SER A 319 10.47 9.01 13.98
C SER A 319 11.62 9.77 13.33
N VAL A 320 12.53 10.27 14.17
CA VAL A 320 13.77 10.94 13.74
C VAL A 320 14.94 9.97 13.58
N VAL A 321 14.77 8.70 13.93
CA VAL A 321 15.79 7.65 13.72
C VAL A 321 15.80 7.26 12.24
N PRO A 322 16.96 7.39 11.55
CA PRO A 322 17.13 6.92 10.17
C PRO A 322 16.96 5.40 10.05
N TYR A 323 16.60 4.94 8.85
CA TYR A 323 16.41 3.54 8.53
C TYR A 323 17.62 2.64 8.88
N PRO A 324 18.89 3.03 8.60
CA PRO A 324 20.05 2.22 8.95
C PRO A 324 20.22 1.99 10.46
N ASP A 325 19.96 3.01 11.28
CA ASP A 325 20.06 2.94 12.75
C ASP A 325 18.87 2.24 13.41
N SER A 326 17.81 2.05 12.64
CA SER A 326 16.53 1.53 13.10
C SER A 326 16.36 0.02 12.85
N ARG A 327 16.73 -0.44 11.64
CA ARG A 327 16.51 -1.81 11.14
C ARG A 327 17.77 -2.61 10.90
N PHE A 328 18.95 -1.98 10.97
CA PHE A 328 20.25 -2.65 10.87
C PHE A 328 20.52 -3.40 9.54
N GLU A 329 19.75 -3.11 8.49
CA GLU A 329 19.84 -3.82 7.21
C GLU A 329 21.22 -3.67 6.52
N GLN A 330 21.92 -2.56 6.79
CA GLN A 330 23.21 -2.21 6.17
C GLN A 330 24.41 -2.39 7.11
N GLY A 331 24.17 -2.77 8.36
CA GLY A 331 25.20 -2.85 9.40
C GLY A 331 24.68 -2.33 10.74
N ILE A 332 25.60 -1.95 11.62
CA ILE A 332 25.27 -1.37 12.93
C ILE A 332 25.07 0.16 12.90
N ALA A 333 25.19 0.79 11.73
CA ALA A 333 25.07 2.23 11.52
C ALA A 333 25.91 3.05 12.53
N GLY A 334 25.31 4.03 13.22
CA GLY A 334 25.99 4.86 14.21
C GLY A 334 26.08 4.26 15.62
N TRP A 335 25.68 3.00 15.80
CA TRP A 335 25.66 2.38 17.11
C TRP A 335 27.05 2.01 17.61
N THR A 336 27.36 2.40 18.84
CA THR A 336 28.67 2.21 19.46
C THR A 336 28.55 1.73 20.90
N ARG A 337 29.53 0.96 21.36
CA ARG A 337 29.72 0.69 22.79
C ARG A 337 30.43 1.87 23.41
N THR A 338 29.77 2.55 24.35
CA THR A 338 30.34 3.69 25.08
C THR A 338 31.05 3.26 26.37
N SER A 339 30.64 2.16 27.00
CA SER A 339 31.34 1.53 28.14
C SER A 339 31.01 0.05 28.28
N GLY A 340 31.81 -0.68 29.06
CA GLY A 340 31.65 -2.12 29.30
C GLY A 340 32.38 -2.99 28.28
N VAL A 341 31.93 -4.25 28.12
CA VAL A 341 32.60 -5.26 27.30
C VAL A 341 31.80 -5.72 26.08
N ALA A 342 30.61 -5.15 25.85
CA ALA A 342 29.75 -5.57 24.75
C ALA A 342 30.45 -5.50 23.38
N VAL A 343 30.10 -6.42 22.49
CA VAL A 343 30.46 -6.41 21.08
C VAL A 343 29.18 -6.25 20.28
N LEU A 344 29.21 -5.32 19.32
CA LEU A 344 28.08 -5.01 18.45
C LEU A 344 28.35 -5.59 17.07
N ALA A 345 27.35 -6.27 16.52
CA ALA A 345 27.39 -6.80 15.16
C ALA A 345 26.00 -6.73 14.53
N ARG A 346 25.93 -6.70 13.21
CA ARG A 346 24.67 -7.04 12.51
C ARG A 346 24.47 -8.54 12.60
N THR A 347 23.25 -9.00 12.81
CA THR A 347 22.93 -10.43 12.78
C THR A 347 23.23 -11.01 11.40
N SER A 348 23.52 -12.30 11.35
CA SER A 348 23.72 -13.00 10.09
C SER A 348 23.56 -14.51 10.26
N PRO A 349 23.23 -15.27 9.18
CA PRO A 349 22.94 -14.80 7.82
C PRO A 349 21.58 -14.07 7.71
N TRP A 350 21.21 -13.63 6.51
CA TRP A 350 19.92 -13.01 6.18
C TRP A 350 18.75 -13.83 6.75
N GLY A 351 17.82 -13.15 7.44
CA GLY A 351 16.65 -13.77 8.03
C GLY A 351 16.92 -14.53 9.34
N ALA A 352 18.15 -14.54 9.87
CA ALA A 352 18.46 -15.18 11.15
C ALA A 352 17.72 -14.53 12.34
N ALA A 353 17.48 -13.21 12.24
CA ALA A 353 16.84 -12.44 13.29
C ALA A 353 16.28 -11.14 12.73
N THR A 354 14.99 -10.91 12.94
CA THR A 354 14.31 -9.69 12.51
C THR A 354 12.98 -9.55 13.27
N VAL A 355 12.58 -8.30 13.52
CA VAL A 355 11.19 -7.88 13.76
C VAL A 355 10.64 -7.24 12.49
N ASP A 356 11.45 -6.43 11.80
CA ASP A 356 11.18 -5.94 10.46
C ASP A 356 12.45 -6.00 9.61
N GLY A 357 12.30 -6.08 8.29
CA GLY A 357 13.42 -6.28 7.38
C GLY A 357 13.93 -7.73 7.42
N SER A 358 15.23 -7.89 7.60
CA SER A 358 15.93 -9.17 7.47
C SER A 358 17.12 -9.33 8.41
N TYR A 359 17.54 -8.25 9.07
CA TYR A 359 18.62 -8.25 10.05
C TYR A 359 18.21 -7.52 11.34
N ALA A 360 19.09 -7.57 12.33
CA ALA A 360 18.96 -6.89 13.62
C ALA A 360 20.36 -6.55 14.17
N LEU A 361 20.44 -5.75 15.23
CA LEU A 361 21.67 -5.52 16.00
C LEU A 361 21.87 -6.65 17.01
N SER A 362 22.95 -7.40 16.91
CA SER A 362 23.41 -8.31 17.97
C SER A 362 24.31 -7.56 18.96
N VAL A 363 24.04 -7.76 20.25
CA VAL A 363 24.81 -7.26 21.39
C VAL A 363 25.26 -8.46 22.21
N THR A 364 26.56 -8.78 22.14
CA THR A 364 27.15 -9.91 22.85
C THR A 364 28.02 -9.43 24.00
N SER A 365 27.88 -10.02 25.19
CA SER A 365 28.71 -9.73 26.36
C SER A 365 29.63 -10.89 26.71
N ALA A 366 30.94 -10.65 26.78
CA ALA A 366 31.92 -11.65 27.18
C ALA A 366 31.96 -11.91 28.70
N THR A 367 31.30 -11.07 29.52
CA THR A 367 31.24 -11.21 30.98
C THR A 367 29.86 -10.88 31.53
N ALA A 368 29.57 -11.36 32.75
CA ALA A 368 28.35 -11.04 33.49
C ALA A 368 28.40 -9.61 34.10
N THR A 369 28.44 -8.59 33.23
CA THR A 369 28.57 -7.18 33.61
C THR A 369 27.69 -6.29 32.75
N ALA A 370 27.45 -5.06 33.22
CA ALA A 370 26.75 -4.05 32.43
C ALA A 370 27.63 -3.48 31.30
N SER A 371 27.01 -3.23 30.15
CA SER A 371 27.58 -2.45 29.06
C SER A 371 26.61 -1.37 28.61
N THR A 372 27.15 -0.22 28.18
CA THR A 372 26.35 0.88 27.64
C THR A 372 26.57 0.98 26.15
N VAL A 373 25.47 0.92 25.40
CA VAL A 373 25.41 0.97 23.95
C VAL A 373 24.59 2.18 23.55
N ARG A 374 25.05 2.94 22.55
CA ARG A 374 24.43 4.22 22.17
C ARG A 374 24.35 4.35 20.66
N SER A 375 23.23 4.86 20.15
CA SER A 375 23.05 5.20 18.73
C SER A 375 23.83 6.46 18.33
N ALA A 376 23.74 6.84 17.05
CA ALA A 376 24.02 8.20 16.62
C ALA A 376 23.11 9.24 17.32
N ARG A 377 23.43 10.52 17.13
CA ARG A 377 22.62 11.65 17.60
C ARG A 377 21.64 12.02 16.50
N PHE A 378 20.38 12.20 16.86
CA PHE A 378 19.29 12.54 15.96
C PHE A 378 18.70 13.89 16.33
N PRO A 379 18.30 14.72 15.36
CA PRO A 379 17.68 16.01 15.63
C PRO A 379 16.31 15.82 16.31
N THR A 380 16.04 16.61 17.34
CA THR A 380 14.76 16.61 18.07
C THR A 380 14.10 17.99 17.95
N PRO A 381 13.40 18.26 16.83
CA PRO A 381 12.75 19.55 16.60
C PRO A 381 11.67 19.85 17.66
N GLY A 382 11.62 21.09 18.15
CA GLY A 382 10.51 21.59 18.97
C GLY A 382 10.86 22.07 20.40
N GLY A 383 12.12 21.96 20.81
CA GLY A 383 12.64 22.67 21.99
C GLY A 383 12.33 22.03 23.33
N GLU A 384 12.64 22.75 24.40
CA GLU A 384 12.53 22.34 25.80
C GLU A 384 11.11 21.93 26.19
N GLY A 385 10.99 20.91 27.05
CA GLY A 385 9.74 20.49 27.67
C GLY A 385 8.86 19.59 26.81
N LEU A 386 9.16 19.42 25.53
CA LEU A 386 8.46 18.45 24.68
C LEU A 386 8.77 17.02 25.14
N ASN A 387 7.73 16.20 25.21
CA ASN A 387 7.87 14.79 25.54
C ASN A 387 8.23 13.97 24.29
N TRP A 388 9.25 13.13 24.41
CA TRP A 388 9.73 12.24 23.36
C TRP A 388 9.63 10.80 23.82
N ARG A 389 9.17 9.93 22.93
CA ARG A 389 9.12 8.49 23.14
C ARG A 389 10.20 7.84 22.33
N ILE A 390 10.98 7.01 23.01
CA ILE A 390 11.82 6.01 22.39
C ILE A 390 11.12 4.66 22.48
N SER A 391 11.20 3.86 21.42
CA SER A 391 10.80 2.46 21.44
C SER A 391 11.80 1.62 20.65
N LEU A 392 12.00 0.39 21.09
CA LEU A 392 12.71 -0.65 20.34
C LEU A 392 12.11 -2.02 20.64
N SER A 393 12.48 -3.00 19.84
CA SER A 393 12.22 -4.40 20.13
C SER A 393 13.52 -5.10 20.51
N ALA A 394 13.50 -5.93 21.55
CA ALA A 394 14.65 -6.74 21.93
C ALA A 394 14.26 -8.19 22.24
N ARG A 395 15.17 -9.13 21.95
CA ARG A 395 15.06 -10.53 22.39
C ARG A 395 16.37 -11.06 22.93
N THR A 396 16.29 -12.01 23.84
CA THR A 396 17.44 -12.79 24.32
C THR A 396 17.70 -13.95 23.36
N VAL A 397 18.98 -14.25 23.08
CA VAL A 397 19.36 -15.35 22.18
C VAL A 397 20.03 -16.46 22.97
N THR A 398 21.11 -16.10 23.67
CA THR A 398 21.90 -17.02 24.49
C THR A 398 22.20 -16.37 25.84
N GLY A 399 22.35 -17.18 26.88
CA GLY A 399 22.65 -16.72 28.22
C GLY A 399 21.46 -16.00 28.87
N THR A 400 21.76 -15.15 29.84
CA THR A 400 20.76 -14.42 30.62
C THR A 400 21.16 -12.95 30.80
N TRP A 401 20.15 -12.09 30.89
CA TRP A 401 20.28 -10.66 31.08
C TRP A 401 19.43 -10.25 32.29
N ALA A 402 20.04 -9.62 33.29
CA ALA A 402 19.31 -9.16 34.47
C ALA A 402 18.36 -8.02 34.14
N SER A 403 18.82 -7.08 33.30
CA SER A 403 18.05 -5.90 32.93
C SER A 403 18.52 -5.29 31.62
N LEU A 404 17.58 -4.63 30.94
CA LEU A 404 17.84 -3.71 29.84
C LEU A 404 17.22 -2.35 30.21
N TRP A 405 18.06 -1.33 30.37
CA TRP A 405 17.62 0.02 30.70
C TRP A 405 17.64 0.89 29.44
N LEU A 406 16.47 1.39 29.05
CA LEU A 406 16.28 2.23 27.87
C LEU A 406 16.14 3.69 28.30
N ARG A 407 16.98 4.58 27.76
CA ARG A 407 16.92 6.03 28.04
C ARG A 407 17.36 6.88 26.86
N LEU A 408 17.10 8.19 26.96
CA LEU A 408 17.54 9.19 26.00
C LEU A 408 18.68 10.01 26.57
N ARG A 409 19.69 10.28 25.77
CA ARG A 409 20.79 11.19 26.12
C ARG A 409 20.73 12.42 25.25
N TRP A 410 20.69 13.59 25.87
CA TRP A 410 20.38 14.86 25.22
C TRP A 410 21.64 15.65 24.90
N TYR A 411 21.60 16.38 23.79
CA TYR A 411 22.68 17.27 23.38
C TYR A 411 22.14 18.61 22.88
N ASP A 412 22.93 19.67 23.06
CA ASP A 412 22.66 20.98 22.47
C ASP A 412 23.09 21.04 20.98
N ALA A 413 22.89 22.19 20.34
CA ALA A 413 23.23 22.38 18.93
C ALA A 413 24.75 22.35 18.66
N ALA A 414 25.58 22.61 19.68
CA ALA A 414 27.03 22.51 19.61
C ALA A 414 27.52 21.07 19.87
N GLY A 415 26.62 20.15 20.24
CA GLY A 415 26.93 18.76 20.55
C GLY A 415 27.41 18.52 21.98
N THR A 416 27.21 19.48 22.89
CA THR A 416 27.48 19.35 24.33
C THR A 416 26.48 18.37 24.95
N ASP A 417 26.96 17.46 25.80
CA ASP A 417 26.12 16.53 26.55
C ASP A 417 25.34 17.27 27.65
N LEU A 418 24.01 17.18 27.60
CA LEU A 418 23.09 17.76 28.58
C LEU A 418 22.63 16.72 29.61
N GLY A 419 23.14 15.48 29.54
CA GLY A 419 22.80 14.38 30.42
C GLY A 419 21.81 13.39 29.82
N ALA A 420 21.54 12.32 30.58
CA ALA A 420 20.58 11.28 30.20
C ALA A 420 19.29 11.41 31.01
N SER A 421 18.17 11.05 30.40
CA SER A 421 16.89 10.90 31.08
C SER A 421 16.91 9.73 32.07
N ALA A 422 15.92 9.71 32.97
CA ALA A 422 15.76 8.61 33.93
C ALA A 422 15.57 7.25 33.22
N GLY A 423 14.80 7.23 32.12
CA GLY A 423 14.54 6.04 31.32
C GLY A 423 13.67 4.98 32.03
N THR A 424 13.48 3.84 31.38
CA THR A 424 12.74 2.69 31.90
C THR A 424 13.61 1.45 31.91
N ALA A 425 13.72 0.79 33.07
CA ALA A 425 14.42 -0.47 33.21
C ALA A 425 13.44 -1.64 33.04
N TYR A 426 13.77 -2.56 32.13
CA TYR A 426 12.99 -3.76 31.87
C TYR A 426 13.69 -4.99 32.44
N SER A 427 12.92 -5.82 33.14
CA SER A 427 13.31 -7.22 33.36
C SER A 427 13.31 -7.93 32.01
N PHE A 428 14.41 -8.57 31.64
CA PHE A 428 14.59 -9.10 30.29
C PHE A 428 14.65 -10.63 30.27
N PRO A 429 13.49 -11.31 30.09
CA PRO A 429 13.41 -12.75 30.25
C PRO A 429 14.16 -13.52 29.15
N SER A 430 14.69 -14.68 29.51
CA SER A 430 15.35 -15.64 28.61
C SER A 430 14.34 -16.50 27.86
N SER A 431 13.48 -15.90 27.03
CA SER A 431 12.40 -16.60 26.31
C SER A 431 12.63 -16.77 24.81
N GLY A 432 13.59 -16.06 24.22
CA GLY A 432 13.76 -16.04 22.76
C GLY A 432 12.72 -15.21 21.99
N VAL A 433 11.74 -14.63 22.70
CA VAL A 433 10.65 -13.83 22.10
C VAL A 433 11.04 -12.36 22.03
N TRP A 434 10.54 -11.65 21.02
CA TRP A 434 10.71 -10.20 20.88
C TRP A 434 9.77 -9.43 21.82
N TYR A 435 10.33 -8.47 22.54
CA TYR A 435 9.60 -7.57 23.43
C TYR A 435 9.75 -6.13 22.97
N GLY A 436 8.63 -5.44 22.74
CA GLY A 436 8.61 -4.00 22.54
C GLY A 436 8.83 -3.27 23.86
N MET A 437 9.72 -2.29 23.87
CA MET A 437 10.16 -1.57 25.06
C MET A 437 10.11 -0.05 24.82
N PRO A 438 9.08 0.65 25.32
CA PRO A 438 8.94 2.10 25.17
C PRO A 438 9.33 2.90 26.43
N SER A 439 10.14 3.95 26.29
CA SER A 439 10.41 4.91 27.36
C SER A 439 10.09 6.33 26.91
N ASP A 440 9.52 7.13 27.81
CA ASP A 440 9.23 8.53 27.56
C ASP A 440 10.23 9.42 28.32
N ALA A 441 10.59 10.56 27.74
CA ALA A 441 11.35 11.59 28.42
C ALA A 441 11.07 12.98 27.83
N ALA A 442 10.99 13.97 28.72
CA ALA A 442 10.95 15.38 28.31
C ALA A 442 12.35 15.86 27.91
N ALA A 443 12.43 16.64 26.84
CA ALA A 443 13.65 17.31 26.41
C ALA A 443 14.05 18.39 27.43
N PRO A 444 15.29 18.39 27.96
CA PRO A 444 15.76 19.43 28.87
C PRO A 444 16.02 20.76 28.14
N ALA A 445 16.25 21.83 28.91
CA ALA A 445 16.60 23.14 28.38
C ALA A 445 17.79 23.07 27.41
N GLY A 446 17.64 23.69 26.23
CA GLY A 446 18.70 23.76 25.22
C GLY A 446 18.90 22.48 24.39
N ALA A 447 18.13 21.41 24.63
CA ALA A 447 18.23 20.19 23.84
C ALA A 447 17.76 20.42 22.38
N THR A 448 18.60 20.00 21.44
CA THR A 448 18.27 20.01 20.00
C THR A 448 18.52 18.67 19.32
N GLN A 449 19.20 17.76 20.02
CA GLN A 449 19.50 16.42 19.56
C GLN A 449 19.35 15.42 20.71
N ALA A 450 19.08 14.17 20.37
CA ALA A 450 19.08 13.05 21.32
C ALA A 450 19.73 11.81 20.71
N ALA A 451 20.34 10.99 21.56
CA ALA A 451 20.77 9.64 21.22
C ALA A 451 20.01 8.62 22.05
N VAL A 452 19.69 7.48 21.44
CA VAL A 452 19.19 6.29 22.13
C VAL A 452 20.32 5.68 22.94
N GLU A 453 20.08 5.38 24.21
CA GLU A 453 21.05 4.72 25.07
C GLU A 453 20.46 3.50 25.77
N LEU A 454 21.20 2.39 25.69
CA LEU A 454 20.89 1.09 26.28
C LEU A 454 21.93 0.76 27.33
N ILE A 455 21.51 0.49 28.57
CA ILE A 455 22.38 -0.16 29.56
C ILE A 455 21.90 -1.59 29.71
N ALA A 456 22.68 -2.52 29.15
CA ALA A 456 22.36 -3.93 29.14
C ALA A 456 23.24 -4.67 30.14
N THR A 457 22.62 -5.35 31.11
CA THR A 457 23.33 -6.07 32.18
C THR A 457 23.26 -7.57 31.96
N ALA A 458 24.34 -8.15 31.44
CA ALA A 458 24.45 -9.60 31.30
C ALA A 458 24.63 -10.25 32.67
N SER A 459 23.95 -11.38 32.92
CA SER A 459 24.09 -12.16 34.15
C SER A 459 24.99 -13.39 33.97
N ALA A 460 25.43 -13.66 32.74
CA ALA A 460 26.32 -14.76 32.39
C ALA A 460 27.35 -14.33 31.32
N THR A 461 28.46 -15.07 31.25
CA THR A 461 29.45 -14.95 30.18
C THR A 461 28.89 -15.50 28.88
N GLY A 462 29.12 -14.82 27.77
CA GLY A 462 28.63 -15.22 26.45
C GLY A 462 27.13 -14.95 26.24
N SER A 463 26.53 -14.09 27.06
CA SER A 463 25.15 -13.66 26.84
C SER A 463 25.03 -12.84 25.55
N GLU A 464 24.02 -13.15 24.74
CA GLU A 464 23.70 -12.43 23.51
C GLU A 464 22.24 -11.97 23.56
N MET A 465 22.01 -10.72 23.18
CA MET A 465 20.69 -10.20 22.87
C MET A 465 20.67 -9.57 21.49
N GLN A 466 19.48 -9.46 20.91
CA GLN A 466 19.26 -8.80 19.63
C GLN A 466 18.29 -7.64 19.82
N VAL A 467 18.53 -6.54 19.10
CA VAL A 467 17.76 -5.30 19.11
C VAL A 467 17.36 -4.95 17.68
N ASP A 468 16.11 -4.56 17.48
CA ASP A 468 15.56 -4.15 16.19
C ASP A 468 14.46 -3.09 16.40
N ALA A 469 13.93 -2.54 15.31
CA ALA A 469 12.79 -1.65 15.28
C ALA A 469 12.94 -0.36 16.11
N VAL A 470 14.14 0.21 16.15
CA VAL A 470 14.41 1.40 16.99
C VAL A 470 13.76 2.64 16.41
N ALA A 471 13.01 3.37 17.23
CA ALA A 471 12.35 4.61 16.86
C ALA A 471 12.40 5.64 18.00
N LEU A 472 12.42 6.91 17.62
CA LEU A 472 12.41 8.06 18.53
C LEU A 472 11.53 9.14 17.91
N TRP A 473 10.42 9.51 18.55
CA TRP A 473 9.48 10.50 18.02
C TRP A 473 8.89 11.36 19.14
N GLN A 474 8.35 12.52 18.78
CA GLN A 474 7.62 13.36 19.72
C GLN A 474 6.31 12.68 20.10
N VAL A 475 6.00 12.61 21.39
CA VAL A 475 4.72 12.10 21.87
C VAL A 475 3.62 13.11 21.54
N LEU A 476 2.69 12.69 20.70
CA LEU A 476 1.48 13.43 20.35
C LEU A 476 0.25 12.73 20.97
N PRO A 477 -0.91 13.40 21.06
CA PRO A 477 -2.14 12.74 21.47
C PRO A 477 -2.44 11.53 20.59
N LEU A 478 -2.65 10.37 21.23
CA LEU A 478 -3.00 9.09 20.57
C LEU A 478 -4.29 9.18 19.76
N THR A 479 -5.17 10.10 20.16
CA THR A 479 -6.39 10.50 19.48
C THR A 479 -6.42 12.03 19.40
N ALA A 480 -6.40 12.57 18.18
CA ALA A 480 -6.65 13.98 17.93
C ALA A 480 -7.89 14.11 17.04
N VAL A 481 -8.73 15.11 17.29
CA VAL A 481 -9.92 15.36 16.49
C VAL A 481 -10.05 16.85 16.22
N GLU A 482 -10.42 17.20 15.00
CA GLU A 482 -10.68 18.59 14.58
C GLU A 482 -11.92 18.66 13.68
N ALA A 483 -12.60 19.81 13.71
CA ALA A 483 -13.72 20.09 12.82
C ALA A 483 -13.21 20.76 11.54
N VAL A 484 -13.59 20.22 10.38
CA VAL A 484 -13.37 20.83 9.07
C VAL A 484 -14.69 21.37 8.55
N SER A 485 -15.24 22.35 9.29
CA SER A 485 -16.58 22.91 9.10
C SER A 485 -16.82 23.48 7.69
N GLY A 486 -15.78 23.97 7.01
CA GLY A 486 -15.87 24.47 5.64
C GLY A 486 -16.31 23.41 4.63
N ASP A 487 -15.91 22.16 4.86
CA ASP A 487 -16.19 21.00 4.03
C ASP A 487 -17.22 20.05 4.70
N GLY A 488 -17.70 20.43 5.89
CA GLY A 488 -18.78 19.76 6.60
C GLY A 488 -18.40 18.44 7.27
N TYR A 489 -17.14 18.15 7.58
CA TYR A 489 -16.76 16.88 8.23
C TYR A 489 -15.91 17.07 9.49
N ALA A 490 -15.74 16.00 10.26
CA ALA A 490 -14.76 15.94 11.35
C ALA A 490 -13.59 15.04 10.96
N ARG A 491 -12.36 15.45 11.28
CA ARG A 491 -11.15 14.67 11.03
C ARG A 491 -10.66 14.06 12.34
N LEU A 492 -10.63 12.74 12.40
CA LEU A 492 -10.05 11.97 13.50
C LEU A 492 -8.68 11.45 13.08
N THR A 493 -7.64 11.73 13.87
CA THR A 493 -6.30 11.15 13.70
C THR A 493 -6.01 10.21 14.86
N LEU A 494 -5.76 8.95 14.53
CA LEU A 494 -5.33 7.91 15.44
C LEU A 494 -3.85 7.62 15.19
N ARG A 495 -3.05 7.53 16.26
CA ARG A 495 -1.59 7.32 16.18
C ARG A 495 -1.16 6.14 17.02
N GLU A 496 0.02 5.58 16.73
CA GLU A 496 0.58 4.44 17.47
C GLU A 496 -0.42 3.28 17.57
N LEU A 497 -1.03 2.93 16.44
CA LEU A 497 -1.85 1.74 16.29
C LEU A 497 -0.96 0.52 16.03
N LEU A 498 -1.39 -0.63 16.52
CA LEU A 498 -0.71 -1.90 16.25
C LEU A 498 -1.18 -2.44 14.91
N LEU A 499 -0.24 -2.80 14.04
CA LEU A 499 -0.55 -3.47 12.77
C LEU A 499 -1.22 -4.83 13.02
N ASP A 500 -2.04 -5.28 12.07
CA ASP A 500 -2.82 -6.53 12.10
C ASP A 500 -3.92 -6.61 13.18
N TYR A 501 -4.04 -5.59 14.04
CA TYR A 501 -5.18 -5.47 14.93
C TYR A 501 -6.41 -4.99 14.16
N GLY A 502 -7.60 -5.33 14.64
CA GLY A 502 -8.87 -4.79 14.14
C GLY A 502 -9.20 -3.45 14.80
N LEU A 503 -9.65 -2.50 14.00
CA LEU A 503 -10.09 -1.18 14.43
C LEU A 503 -11.61 -1.06 14.27
N THR A 504 -12.32 -0.74 15.35
CA THR A 504 -13.72 -0.31 15.29
C THR A 504 -13.82 1.13 15.76
N VAL A 505 -14.52 1.98 15.01
CA VAL A 505 -14.66 3.42 15.32
C VAL A 505 -16.13 3.79 15.41
N TYR A 506 -16.52 4.28 16.58
CA TYR A 506 -17.85 4.83 16.82
C TYR A 506 -17.79 6.35 16.93
N ARG A 507 -18.71 7.03 16.26
CA ARG A 507 -19.16 8.37 16.62
C ARG A 507 -20.11 8.24 17.79
N GLU A 508 -19.80 8.94 18.88
CA GLU A 508 -20.58 8.95 20.12
C GLU A 508 -21.20 10.33 20.34
N GLY A 509 -22.53 10.38 20.42
CA GLY A 509 -23.28 11.60 20.74
C GLY A 509 -23.10 12.04 22.19
N ALA A 510 -23.47 13.28 22.51
CA ALA A 510 -23.49 13.76 23.90
C ALA A 510 -24.45 12.96 24.81
N ASP A 511 -25.43 12.27 24.22
CA ASP A 511 -26.37 11.37 24.87
C ASP A 511 -25.83 9.93 25.08
N GLY A 512 -24.61 9.65 24.62
CA GLY A 512 -23.97 8.33 24.68
C GLY A 512 -24.40 7.36 23.57
N SER A 513 -25.26 7.78 22.63
CA SER A 513 -25.60 6.99 21.45
C SER A 513 -24.34 6.74 20.61
N ARG A 514 -24.22 5.55 19.99
CA ARG A 514 -23.06 5.15 19.19
C ARG A 514 -23.46 4.74 17.79
N THR A 515 -22.82 5.34 16.80
CA THR A 515 -22.97 5.01 15.38
C THR A 515 -21.59 4.69 14.81
N LEU A 516 -21.47 3.64 14.00
CA LEU A 516 -20.22 3.33 13.34
C LEU A 516 -19.84 4.41 12.32
N VAL A 517 -18.56 4.72 12.23
CA VAL A 517 -18.02 5.67 11.25
C VAL A 517 -17.73 4.95 9.94
N ARG A 518 -17.96 5.61 8.80
CA ARG A 518 -17.63 5.07 7.48
C ARG A 518 -16.12 5.10 7.23
N GLY A 519 -15.61 4.06 6.59
CA GLY A 519 -14.24 3.85 6.16
C GLY A 519 -14.13 3.45 4.68
N PRO A 520 -12.93 3.08 4.21
CA PRO A 520 -12.66 2.85 2.79
C PRO A 520 -13.45 1.68 2.16
N ASP A 521 -13.75 0.64 2.93
CA ASP A 521 -14.41 -0.60 2.46
C ASP A 521 -15.81 -0.83 3.05
N GLY A 522 -16.40 0.20 3.67
CA GLY A 522 -17.68 0.11 4.37
C GLY A 522 -17.64 0.85 5.71
N LEU A 523 -18.20 0.29 6.77
CA LEU A 523 -18.06 0.84 8.13
C LEU A 523 -16.74 0.39 8.77
N TRP A 524 -16.16 1.23 9.64
CA TRP A 524 -15.03 0.89 10.51
C TRP A 524 -15.49 -0.10 11.60
N ASP A 525 -15.67 -1.35 11.23
CA ASP A 525 -15.97 -2.45 12.13
C ASP A 525 -14.92 -3.57 11.99
N ARG A 526 -14.04 -3.66 12.99
CA ARG A 526 -12.93 -4.61 13.05
C ARG A 526 -12.05 -4.59 11.78
N THR A 527 -11.96 -3.43 11.14
CA THR A 527 -11.15 -3.25 9.94
C THR A 527 -9.67 -3.40 10.29
N PRO A 528 -8.88 -4.19 9.54
CA PRO A 528 -7.46 -4.35 9.81
C PRO A 528 -6.70 -3.03 9.78
N VAL A 529 -5.85 -2.81 10.78
CA VAL A 529 -4.92 -1.69 10.83
C VAL A 529 -3.72 -2.00 9.92
N ILE A 530 -3.61 -1.24 8.84
CA ILE A 530 -2.52 -1.35 7.86
C ILE A 530 -1.43 -0.27 8.03
N SER A 531 -1.62 0.66 8.97
CA SER A 531 -0.72 1.77 9.27
C SER A 531 -0.78 2.11 10.76
N ASP A 532 0.35 2.46 11.36
CA ASP A 532 0.41 2.91 12.76
C ASP A 532 -0.36 4.22 13.00
N THR A 533 -0.62 4.96 11.92
CA THR A 533 -1.39 6.19 11.91
C THR A 533 -2.53 6.07 10.91
N VAL A 534 -3.75 6.36 11.37
CA VAL A 534 -4.95 6.36 10.54
C VAL A 534 -5.62 7.72 10.67
N VAL A 535 -5.88 8.36 9.54
CA VAL A 535 -6.66 9.59 9.43
C VAL A 535 -8.02 9.22 8.87
N ILE A 536 -9.09 9.55 9.60
CA ILE A 536 -10.47 9.26 9.25
C ILE A 536 -11.20 10.59 9.07
N GLU A 537 -11.84 10.75 7.93
CA GLU A 537 -12.73 11.88 7.65
C GLU A 537 -14.18 11.40 7.79
N ASP A 538 -14.83 11.82 8.86
CA ASP A 538 -16.23 11.49 9.12
C ASP A 538 -17.15 12.56 8.52
N HIS A 539 -17.52 12.33 7.26
CA HIS A 539 -18.45 13.16 6.51
C HIS A 539 -19.89 13.04 6.99
N GLU A 540 -20.19 12.18 7.96
CA GLU A 540 -21.53 11.98 8.51
C GLU A 540 -21.65 12.49 9.96
N ALA A 541 -20.65 13.21 10.46
CA ALA A 541 -20.74 13.88 11.75
C ALA A 541 -21.90 14.90 11.73
N PRO A 542 -22.81 14.87 12.71
CA PRO A 542 -23.97 15.76 12.74
C PRO A 542 -23.53 17.22 12.89
N LEU A 543 -24.21 18.11 12.18
CA LEU A 543 -23.88 19.53 12.15
C LEU A 543 -24.34 20.24 13.42
N ASN A 544 -23.52 21.13 13.96
CA ASN A 544 -23.77 21.92 15.18
C ASN A 544 -24.09 21.08 16.44
N VAL A 545 -23.80 19.77 16.42
CA VAL A 545 -23.97 18.87 17.57
C VAL A 545 -22.59 18.37 18.02
N PRO A 546 -22.25 18.48 19.32
CA PRO A 546 -20.98 17.96 19.82
C PRO A 546 -20.98 16.43 19.78
N VAL A 547 -19.96 15.87 19.14
CA VAL A 547 -19.70 14.43 19.10
C VAL A 547 -18.27 14.13 19.55
N ARG A 548 -18.02 12.93 20.04
CA ARG A 548 -16.66 12.41 20.26
C ARG A 548 -16.52 11.06 19.59
N TYR A 549 -15.30 10.57 19.46
CA TYR A 549 -15.03 9.27 18.85
C TYR A 549 -14.61 8.26 19.90
N HIS A 550 -15.31 7.13 19.97
CA HIS A 550 -14.96 5.98 20.79
C HIS A 550 -14.36 4.90 19.89
N VAL A 551 -13.10 4.56 20.15
CA VAL A 551 -12.30 3.64 19.33
C VAL A 551 -12.05 2.37 20.11
N GLN A 552 -12.20 1.23 19.44
CA GLN A 552 -11.91 -0.10 19.99
C GLN A 552 -10.82 -0.78 19.18
N LEU A 553 -9.88 -1.41 19.88
CA LEU A 553 -8.75 -2.15 19.31
C LEU A 553 -8.89 -3.63 19.62
N TRP A 554 -8.95 -4.44 18.58
CA TRP A 554 -9.14 -5.88 18.64
C TRP A 554 -7.84 -6.59 18.25
N SER A 555 -7.40 -7.56 19.04
CA SER A 555 -6.29 -8.43 18.63
C SER A 555 -6.64 -9.21 17.36
N PRO A 556 -5.64 -9.79 16.66
CA PRO A 556 -5.88 -10.69 15.53
C PRO A 556 -6.79 -11.89 15.86
N SER A 557 -6.85 -12.28 17.14
CA SER A 557 -7.75 -13.32 17.65
C SER A 557 -9.16 -12.80 18.00
N ALA A 558 -9.53 -11.60 17.53
CA ALA A 558 -10.81 -10.94 17.75
C ALA A 558 -11.18 -10.69 19.23
N VAL A 559 -10.18 -10.55 20.11
CA VAL A 559 -10.37 -10.14 21.52
C VAL A 559 -10.16 -8.64 21.65
N LEU A 560 -11.07 -7.93 22.32
CA LEU A 560 -10.92 -6.51 22.63
C LEU A 560 -9.72 -6.31 23.58
N THR A 561 -8.73 -5.55 23.13
CA THR A 561 -7.46 -5.31 23.86
C THR A 561 -7.32 -3.91 24.41
N GLY A 562 -8.04 -2.94 23.85
CA GLY A 562 -7.98 -1.56 24.30
C GLY A 562 -9.09 -0.69 23.74
N THR A 563 -9.31 0.45 24.39
CA THR A 563 -10.22 1.49 23.93
C THR A 563 -9.56 2.85 24.01
N ARG A 564 -9.95 3.77 23.13
CA ARG A 564 -9.54 5.18 23.15
C ARG A 564 -10.76 6.06 22.97
N THR A 565 -10.69 7.29 23.45
CA THR A 565 -11.79 8.25 23.30
C THR A 565 -11.23 9.64 23.04
N SER A 566 -11.74 10.31 22.00
CA SER A 566 -11.35 11.68 21.69
C SER A 566 -12.03 12.70 22.61
N VAL A 567 -11.56 13.94 22.54
CA VAL A 567 -12.35 15.09 23.03
C VAL A 567 -13.59 15.30 22.16
N TYR A 568 -14.54 16.11 22.65
CA TYR A 568 -15.69 16.52 21.84
C TYR A 568 -15.25 17.48 20.71
N VAL A 569 -15.90 17.34 19.56
CA VAL A 569 -15.77 18.19 18.38
C VAL A 569 -17.17 18.54 17.86
N THR A 570 -17.31 19.75 17.31
CA THR A 570 -18.56 20.20 16.70
C THR A 570 -18.27 20.69 15.29
N VAL A 571 -18.88 20.05 14.28
CA VAL A 571 -18.83 20.53 12.89
C VAL A 571 -19.80 21.69 12.75
N ALA A 572 -19.29 22.91 12.61
CA ALA A 572 -20.11 24.10 12.62
C ALA A 572 -20.78 24.36 11.26
N LEU A 573 -22.05 24.73 11.28
CA LEU A 573 -22.76 25.29 10.15
C LEU A 573 -23.35 26.64 10.54
N ALA A 574 -22.80 27.71 9.96
CA ALA A 574 -23.10 29.08 10.40
C ALA A 574 -24.50 29.57 10.00
N ASP A 575 -24.99 29.17 8.83
CA ASP A 575 -26.30 29.58 8.32
C ASP A 575 -27.33 28.47 8.54
N ILE A 576 -28.34 28.75 9.36
CA ILE A 576 -29.43 27.83 9.67
C ILE A 576 -30.30 27.50 8.45
N ASN A 577 -30.26 28.29 7.38
CA ASN A 577 -30.97 28.01 6.13
C ASN A 577 -30.15 27.15 5.17
N THR A 578 -28.93 26.75 5.53
CA THR A 578 -28.11 25.86 4.69
C THR A 578 -28.18 24.43 5.19
N ALA A 579 -27.92 23.49 4.29
CA ALA A 579 -27.78 22.08 4.57
C ALA A 579 -26.68 21.50 3.69
N TRP A 580 -26.19 20.31 4.04
CA TRP A 580 -25.33 19.53 3.16
C TRP A 580 -26.14 18.42 2.50
N LEU A 581 -25.97 18.27 1.19
CA LEU A 581 -26.29 17.05 0.47
C LEU A 581 -24.97 16.35 0.18
N LYS A 582 -24.84 15.11 0.64
CA LYS A 582 -23.57 14.37 0.59
C LYS A 582 -23.76 13.02 -0.07
N ASP A 583 -22.77 12.57 -0.83
CA ASP A 583 -22.66 11.17 -1.25
C ASP A 583 -21.72 10.47 -0.26
N PRO A 584 -22.22 9.58 0.62
CA PRO A 584 -21.39 8.90 1.61
C PRO A 584 -20.25 8.08 0.98
N GLY A 585 -20.41 7.59 -0.25
CA GLY A 585 -19.38 6.86 -0.97
C GLY A 585 -18.44 7.74 -1.79
N ASN A 586 -18.81 8.99 -2.06
CA ASN A 586 -18.01 9.95 -2.84
C ASN A 586 -18.01 11.35 -2.20
N PRO A 587 -17.34 11.54 -1.05
CA PRO A 587 -17.35 12.83 -0.34
C PRO A 587 -16.82 14.01 -1.16
N GLN A 588 -16.01 13.78 -2.19
CA GLN A 588 -15.55 14.80 -3.13
C GLN A 588 -16.69 15.48 -3.92
N ARG A 589 -17.90 14.90 -3.91
CA ARG A 589 -19.10 15.44 -4.57
C ARG A 589 -20.02 16.20 -3.62
N ASN A 590 -19.71 16.20 -2.32
CA ASN A 590 -20.55 16.83 -1.30
C ASN A 590 -20.81 18.29 -1.64
N THR A 591 -22.08 18.70 -1.59
CA THR A 591 -22.50 20.04 -1.98
C THR A 591 -23.29 20.68 -0.84
N ARG A 592 -22.86 21.89 -0.45
CA ARG A 592 -23.64 22.74 0.46
C ARG A 592 -24.73 23.44 -0.33
N VAL A 593 -25.97 23.32 0.12
CA VAL A 593 -27.15 23.87 -0.52
C VAL A 593 -27.90 24.82 0.42
N MET A 594 -28.57 25.82 -0.14
CA MET A 594 -29.45 26.67 0.64
C MET A 594 -30.89 26.16 0.54
N VAL A 595 -31.49 25.81 1.66
CA VAL A 595 -32.83 25.23 1.72
C VAL A 595 -33.87 26.35 1.62
N ARG A 596 -34.64 26.37 0.54
CA ARG A 596 -35.82 27.24 0.41
C ARG A 596 -36.99 26.68 1.20
N ARG A 597 -37.23 25.37 1.05
CA ARG A 597 -38.36 24.67 1.66
C ARG A 597 -37.94 23.24 1.99
N ALA A 598 -38.04 22.88 3.26
CA ALA A 598 -37.88 21.51 3.71
C ALA A 598 -39.05 20.62 3.22
N PRO A 599 -38.86 19.30 3.09
CA PRO A 599 -39.93 18.39 2.67
C PRO A 599 -41.10 18.35 3.65
N ASP A 600 -42.32 18.37 3.11
CA ASP A 600 -43.53 17.96 3.83
C ASP A 600 -43.62 16.42 3.83
N TRP A 601 -43.06 15.79 4.85
CA TRP A 601 -42.92 14.34 4.91
C TRP A 601 -44.26 13.60 4.96
N GLN A 602 -44.47 12.70 4.01
CA GLN A 602 -45.54 11.71 4.00
C GLN A 602 -44.98 10.33 4.32
N ARG A 603 -45.74 9.48 5.00
CA ARG A 603 -45.37 8.07 5.24
C ARG A 603 -46.38 7.17 4.56
N PRO A 604 -46.11 6.70 3.34
CA PRO A 604 -47.03 5.85 2.61
C PRO A 604 -47.31 4.56 3.40
N ILE A 605 -48.48 3.97 3.17
CA ILE A 605 -48.84 2.69 3.78
C ILE A 605 -49.64 1.88 2.76
N GLU A 606 -49.25 0.61 2.59
CA GLU A 606 -50.05 -0.32 1.81
C GLU A 606 -51.32 -0.63 2.59
N GLN A 607 -52.45 -0.05 2.17
CA GLN A 607 -53.71 -0.18 2.89
C GLN A 607 -54.84 -0.52 1.93
N THR A 608 -55.61 -1.55 2.28
CA THR A 608 -56.84 -1.93 1.57
C THR A 608 -58.02 -1.93 2.54
N SER A 609 -59.13 -1.29 2.16
CA SER A 609 -60.35 -1.26 2.96
C SER A 609 -61.43 -2.16 2.36
N PHE A 610 -61.93 -3.11 3.14
CA PHE A 610 -63.03 -4.00 2.78
C PHE A 610 -64.34 -3.53 3.44
N ILE A 611 -65.39 -3.44 2.63
CA ILE A 611 -66.75 -3.20 3.10
C ILE A 611 -67.42 -4.57 3.27
N VAL A 612 -67.49 -5.06 4.50
CA VAL A 612 -68.14 -6.35 4.81
C VAL A 612 -69.62 -6.12 5.08
N ARG A 613 -70.49 -6.81 4.32
CA ARG A 613 -71.95 -6.75 4.49
C ARG A 613 -72.33 -7.09 5.94
N GLY A 614 -73.13 -6.24 6.57
CA GLY A 614 -73.54 -6.39 7.98
C GLY A 614 -72.66 -5.64 8.99
N ARG A 615 -71.57 -4.99 8.56
CA ARG A 615 -70.79 -4.07 9.41
C ARG A 615 -71.01 -2.61 9.02
N ARG A 616 -71.15 -1.75 10.03
CA ARG A 616 -71.18 -0.29 9.86
C ARG A 616 -69.80 0.29 9.51
N ASN A 617 -68.73 -0.28 10.07
CA ASN A 617 -67.36 0.19 9.88
C ASN A 617 -66.59 -0.73 8.93
N LYS A 618 -65.77 -0.13 8.04
CA LYS A 618 -64.89 -0.87 7.13
C LYS A 618 -63.89 -1.73 7.92
N ILE A 619 -63.51 -2.88 7.37
CA ILE A 619 -62.33 -3.61 7.83
C ILE A 619 -61.16 -3.09 7.02
N VAL A 620 -60.15 -2.55 7.70
CA VAL A 620 -58.94 -2.04 7.08
C VAL A 620 -57.82 -3.06 7.31
N LEU A 621 -57.24 -3.56 6.23
CA LEU A 621 -55.96 -4.28 6.27
C LEU A 621 -54.88 -3.28 5.92
N SER A 622 -53.95 -3.06 6.84
CA SER A 622 -52.82 -2.14 6.67
C SER A 622 -51.51 -2.89 6.86
N GLY A 623 -50.59 -2.72 5.92
CA GLY A 623 -49.20 -3.11 6.05
C GLY A 623 -48.42 -2.19 7.00
N LEU A 624 -47.10 -2.23 6.91
CA LEU A 624 -46.23 -1.29 7.64
C LEU A 624 -46.19 0.05 6.91
N ARG A 625 -46.05 1.14 7.67
CA ARG A 625 -45.73 2.45 7.06
C ARG A 625 -44.34 2.36 6.45
N GLN A 626 -44.21 2.87 5.23
CA GLN A 626 -42.96 2.97 4.49
C GLN A 626 -42.14 4.18 4.99
N GLY A 627 -40.94 4.35 4.44
CA GLY A 627 -40.06 5.50 4.71
C GLY A 627 -40.72 6.83 4.36
N ALA A 628 -40.17 7.93 4.89
CA ALA A 628 -40.67 9.26 4.58
C ALA A 628 -40.44 9.63 3.10
N GLU A 629 -41.47 10.20 2.45
CA GLU A 629 -41.39 10.73 1.09
C GLU A 629 -41.79 12.21 1.09
N GLY A 630 -41.09 13.05 0.33
CA GLY A 630 -41.39 14.49 0.26
C GLY A 630 -40.48 15.24 -0.72
N GLU A 631 -40.72 16.54 -0.91
CA GLU A 631 -39.95 17.37 -1.84
C GLU A 631 -39.07 18.38 -1.12
N LEU A 632 -37.75 18.23 -1.25
CA LEU A 632 -36.79 19.25 -0.80
C LEU A 632 -36.62 20.30 -1.90
N VAL A 633 -36.79 21.58 -1.56
CA VAL A 633 -36.53 22.69 -2.48
C VAL A 633 -35.29 23.46 -2.02
N VAL A 634 -34.28 23.53 -2.89
CA VAL A 634 -33.01 24.23 -2.60
C VAL A 634 -32.66 25.24 -3.68
N TRP A 635 -31.78 26.18 -3.33
CA TRP A 635 -31.17 27.11 -4.27
C TRP A 635 -29.68 26.86 -4.43
N THR A 636 -29.21 27.04 -5.66
CA THR A 636 -27.80 27.28 -6.01
C THR A 636 -27.67 28.72 -6.50
N ARG A 637 -26.66 29.45 -6.05
CA ARG A 637 -26.47 30.89 -6.26
C ARG A 637 -25.46 31.22 -7.35
N SER A 638 -24.64 30.25 -7.75
CA SER A 638 -23.62 30.39 -8.79
C SER A 638 -23.63 29.19 -9.74
N ASP A 639 -22.99 29.34 -10.90
CA ASP A 639 -22.83 28.24 -11.86
C ASP A 639 -21.96 27.11 -11.31
N GLU A 640 -21.03 27.40 -10.41
CA GLU A 640 -20.22 26.39 -9.72
C GLU A 640 -21.08 25.57 -8.74
N GLU A 641 -21.93 26.21 -7.93
CA GLU A 641 -22.88 25.51 -7.06
C GLU A 641 -23.86 24.65 -7.88
N ARG A 642 -24.32 25.18 -9.03
CA ARG A 642 -25.19 24.48 -10.00
C ARG A 642 -24.52 23.25 -10.61
N ALA A 643 -23.25 23.37 -11.02
CA ALA A 643 -22.48 22.26 -11.58
C ALA A 643 -22.16 21.20 -10.50
N GLY A 644 -21.84 21.64 -9.27
CA GLY A 644 -21.60 20.75 -8.13
C GLY A 644 -22.82 19.91 -7.78
N LEU A 645 -24.00 20.53 -7.71
CA LEU A 645 -25.23 19.79 -7.42
C LEU A 645 -25.58 18.79 -8.54
N ASN A 646 -25.41 19.15 -9.82
CA ASN A 646 -25.57 18.19 -10.92
C ASN A 646 -24.63 16.99 -10.77
N LEU A 647 -23.33 17.26 -10.53
CA LEU A 647 -22.33 16.19 -10.36
C LEU A 647 -22.66 15.24 -9.21
N LEU A 648 -23.21 15.77 -8.11
CA LEU A 648 -23.68 14.97 -6.98
C LEU A 648 -24.85 14.07 -7.39
N LEU A 649 -25.86 14.63 -8.08
CA LEU A 649 -27.08 13.95 -8.47
C LEU A 649 -26.88 12.92 -9.60
N ASP A 650 -25.93 13.16 -10.51
CA ASP A 650 -25.58 12.25 -11.62
C ASP A 650 -25.11 10.86 -11.14
N SER A 651 -24.74 10.73 -9.87
CA SER A 651 -24.36 9.44 -9.28
C SER A 651 -25.53 8.46 -9.18
N GLY A 652 -26.75 8.96 -8.97
CA GLY A 652 -27.91 8.14 -8.61
C GLY A 652 -27.77 7.38 -7.27
N ASN A 653 -26.75 7.70 -6.46
CA ASN A 653 -26.48 7.03 -5.20
C ASN A 653 -27.44 7.52 -4.08
N THR A 654 -27.53 6.74 -3.00
CA THR A 654 -28.13 7.20 -1.75
C THR A 654 -27.32 8.35 -1.18
N LEU A 655 -27.98 9.49 -0.96
CA LEU A 655 -27.39 10.69 -0.40
C LEU A 655 -27.67 10.79 1.10
N LEU A 656 -26.83 11.53 1.82
CA LEU A 656 -27.11 11.98 3.17
C LEU A 656 -27.53 13.46 3.11
N TRP A 657 -28.76 13.74 3.55
CA TRP A 657 -29.22 15.10 3.82
C TRP A 657 -28.93 15.45 5.27
N GLN A 658 -27.95 16.33 5.50
CA GLN A 658 -27.64 16.86 6.83
C GLN A 658 -28.20 18.26 6.98
N ALA A 659 -29.24 18.37 7.79
CA ALA A 659 -29.95 19.62 8.02
C ALA A 659 -29.30 20.41 9.17
N ALA A 660 -29.41 21.73 9.12
CA ALA A 660 -29.07 22.54 10.29
C ALA A 660 -30.01 22.20 11.45
N PRO A 661 -29.50 22.08 12.71
CA PRO A 661 -30.38 21.93 13.86
C PRO A 661 -31.42 23.06 13.93
N GLY A 662 -32.66 22.68 14.18
CA GLY A 662 -33.79 23.62 14.22
C GLY A 662 -34.66 23.64 12.96
N MET A 663 -34.24 23.01 11.85
CA MET A 663 -35.09 22.83 10.64
C MET A 663 -36.28 21.87 10.85
N GLY A 664 -36.40 21.25 12.03
CA GLY A 664 -37.48 20.29 12.32
C GLY A 664 -37.30 18.92 11.66
N VAL A 665 -36.14 18.67 11.05
CA VAL A 665 -35.77 17.41 10.42
C VAL A 665 -34.41 16.97 10.92
N THR A 666 -34.25 15.68 11.23
CA THR A 666 -32.98 15.05 11.59
C THR A 666 -32.20 14.65 10.34
N ASP A 667 -30.88 14.55 10.45
CA ASP A 667 -30.04 13.98 9.38
C ASP A 667 -30.61 12.62 8.92
N MET A 668 -30.70 12.44 7.60
CA MET A 668 -31.31 11.23 7.02
C MET A 668 -30.71 10.86 5.67
N TYR A 669 -30.70 9.56 5.40
CA TYR A 669 -30.34 9.03 4.10
C TYR A 669 -31.54 9.09 3.18
N VAL A 670 -31.33 9.53 1.94
CA VAL A 670 -32.38 9.78 0.97
C VAL A 670 -31.94 9.36 -0.42
N ASN A 671 -32.88 8.84 -1.21
CA ASN A 671 -32.72 8.68 -2.64
C ASN A 671 -33.45 9.84 -3.34
N ALA A 672 -32.75 10.54 -4.24
CA ALA A 672 -33.36 11.58 -5.05
C ALA A 672 -34.00 10.96 -6.30
N GLY A 673 -35.28 11.27 -6.53
CA GLY A 673 -36.01 10.93 -7.74
C GLY A 673 -35.70 11.88 -8.91
N THR A 674 -36.68 12.09 -9.79
CA THR A 674 -36.54 13.03 -10.91
C THR A 674 -36.44 14.47 -10.40
N VAL A 675 -35.25 15.06 -10.54
CA VAL A 675 -34.97 16.43 -10.08
C VAL A 675 -35.40 17.46 -11.13
N THR A 676 -36.01 18.56 -10.68
CA THR A 676 -36.38 19.69 -11.54
C THR A 676 -35.47 20.89 -11.26
N GLU A 677 -34.78 21.40 -12.29
CA GLU A 677 -34.03 22.66 -12.26
C GLU A 677 -34.88 23.79 -12.88
N ALA A 678 -35.17 24.84 -12.10
CA ALA A 678 -35.92 26.02 -12.52
C ALA A 678 -35.12 27.30 -12.29
N ARG A 679 -35.44 28.36 -13.04
CA ARG A 679 -34.90 29.70 -12.81
C ARG A 679 -35.75 30.45 -11.79
N THR A 680 -35.13 31.18 -10.88
CA THR A 680 -35.82 32.03 -9.89
C THR A 680 -36.30 33.36 -10.49
N GLY A 681 -35.65 33.85 -11.55
CA GLY A 681 -35.97 35.09 -12.26
C GLY A 681 -36.27 34.91 -13.77
N GLY A 682 -36.69 36.00 -14.43
CA GLY A 682 -37.09 35.99 -15.85
C GLY A 682 -35.93 36.16 -16.86
N THR A 683 -34.77 36.66 -16.44
CA THR A 683 -33.62 36.87 -17.32
C THR A 683 -32.74 35.63 -17.42
N ALA A 684 -32.28 35.30 -18.63
CA ALA A 684 -31.44 34.12 -18.86
C ALA A 684 -30.07 34.15 -18.15
N GLN A 685 -29.61 35.33 -17.73
CA GLN A 685 -28.31 35.56 -17.08
C GLN A 685 -28.36 35.46 -15.54
N ASP A 686 -29.54 35.27 -14.94
CA ASP A 686 -29.64 35.08 -13.49
C ASP A 686 -28.87 33.80 -13.11
N PRO A 687 -27.87 33.83 -12.22
CA PRO A 687 -27.14 32.63 -11.82
C PRO A 687 -27.92 31.77 -10.82
N TRP A 688 -29.00 32.28 -10.22
CA TRP A 688 -29.76 31.54 -9.22
C TRP A 688 -30.63 30.47 -9.88
N ARG A 689 -30.61 29.26 -9.31
CA ARG A 689 -31.48 28.15 -9.72
C ARG A 689 -32.22 27.62 -8.52
N GLU A 690 -33.48 27.29 -8.75
CA GLU A 690 -34.31 26.54 -7.82
C GLU A 690 -34.37 25.09 -8.24
N TRP A 691 -34.14 24.21 -7.28
CA TRP A 691 -34.08 22.78 -7.47
C TRP A 691 -35.14 22.13 -6.62
N THR A 692 -36.02 21.34 -7.25
CA THR A 692 -36.98 20.49 -6.53
C THR A 692 -36.48 19.06 -6.59
N LEU A 693 -36.14 18.51 -5.43
CA LEU A 693 -35.67 17.14 -5.26
C LEU A 693 -36.74 16.30 -4.57
N PRO A 694 -37.43 15.39 -5.28
CA PRO A 694 -38.25 14.37 -4.64
C PRO A 694 -37.34 13.42 -3.87
N LEU A 695 -37.49 13.35 -2.55
CA LEU A 695 -36.68 12.52 -1.66
C LEU A 695 -37.51 11.37 -1.11
N VAL A 696 -36.91 10.19 -1.09
CA VAL A 696 -37.42 9.00 -0.39
C VAL A 696 -36.39 8.59 0.65
N GLU A 697 -36.80 8.49 1.91
CA GLU A 697 -35.97 8.00 3.02
C GLU A 697 -35.43 6.60 2.71
N ALA A 698 -34.13 6.42 2.91
CA ALA A 698 -33.40 5.19 2.67
C ALA A 698 -32.67 4.75 3.93
N ASP A 699 -32.32 3.47 4.01
CA ASP A 699 -31.41 2.99 5.03
C ASP A 699 -29.98 3.46 4.76
N MET A 700 -29.17 3.56 5.81
CA MET A 700 -27.75 3.82 5.68
C MET A 700 -27.09 2.74 4.80
N PRO A 701 -26.34 3.11 3.74
CA PRO A 701 -25.69 2.14 2.87
C PRO A 701 -24.44 1.55 3.55
N THR A 702 -24.60 0.56 4.42
CA THR A 702 -23.53 0.02 5.30
C THR A 702 -22.35 -0.62 4.55
N ALA A 703 -22.59 -1.17 3.36
CA ALA A 703 -21.56 -1.82 2.53
C ALA A 703 -20.82 -0.86 1.58
N VAL A 704 -21.21 0.42 1.54
CA VAL A 704 -20.57 1.42 0.70
C VAL A 704 -19.39 2.02 1.45
N GLY A 705 -18.17 1.81 0.94
CA GLY A 705 -16.97 2.47 1.44
C GLY A 705 -16.76 3.86 0.85
N VAL A 706 -15.90 4.65 1.48
CA VAL A 706 -15.44 5.94 0.94
C VAL A 706 -14.49 5.67 -0.21
N ASN A 707 -14.88 6.05 -1.43
CA ASN A 707 -14.01 5.93 -2.59
C ASN A 707 -12.77 6.82 -2.44
N GLY A 708 -11.61 6.23 -2.66
CA GLY A 708 -10.33 6.93 -2.71
C GLY A 708 -9.39 6.24 -3.68
N ALA A 709 -8.25 6.87 -3.96
CA ALA A 709 -7.17 6.24 -4.70
C ALA A 709 -6.71 5.03 -3.87
N ALA A 710 -6.95 3.80 -4.34
CA ALA A 710 -6.66 2.54 -3.63
C ALA A 710 -5.14 2.34 -3.43
N GLY A 711 -4.50 3.17 -2.62
CA GLY A 711 -3.06 3.23 -2.41
C GLY A 711 -2.26 3.98 -3.49
N ARG A 712 -2.92 4.54 -4.52
CA ARG A 712 -2.23 5.31 -5.58
C ARG A 712 -1.83 6.70 -5.08
N THR A 713 -0.56 7.04 -5.27
CA THR A 713 0.05 8.31 -4.86
C THR A 713 0.27 9.23 -6.06
N TRP A 714 0.49 10.53 -5.80
CA TRP A 714 0.94 11.46 -6.83
C TRP A 714 2.30 11.08 -7.42
N GLN A 715 3.15 10.41 -6.63
CA GLN A 715 4.40 9.88 -7.12
C GLN A 715 4.16 8.79 -8.17
N ASP A 716 3.15 7.93 -8.00
CA ASP A 716 2.80 6.92 -9.00
C ASP A 716 2.34 7.56 -10.31
N VAL A 717 1.60 8.67 -10.24
CA VAL A 717 1.22 9.45 -11.44
C VAL A 717 2.46 10.02 -12.14
N LEU A 718 3.39 10.61 -11.39
CA LEU A 718 4.63 11.17 -11.96
C LEU A 718 5.55 10.11 -12.56
N THR A 719 5.64 8.93 -11.95
CA THR A 719 6.48 7.84 -12.47
C THR A 719 5.83 7.16 -13.68
N GLU A 720 4.50 7.10 -13.74
CA GLU A 720 3.77 6.48 -14.87
C GLU A 720 3.70 7.38 -16.11
N PHE A 721 3.54 8.68 -15.92
CA PHE A 721 3.30 9.63 -17.01
C PHE A 721 4.42 10.65 -17.12
N ALA A 722 5.06 10.71 -18.29
CA ALA A 722 6.13 11.66 -18.54
C ALA A 722 5.62 13.12 -18.56
N THR A 723 4.39 13.34 -19.02
CA THR A 723 3.78 14.68 -19.11
C THR A 723 2.33 14.70 -18.62
N TRP A 724 1.85 15.88 -18.24
CA TRP A 724 0.42 16.11 -17.97
C TRP A 724 -0.46 15.89 -19.20
N GLY A 725 0.09 16.04 -20.40
CA GLY A 725 -0.62 15.68 -21.65
C GLY A 725 -0.97 14.19 -21.68
N ASP A 726 -0.06 13.34 -21.22
CA ASP A 726 -0.28 11.88 -21.14
C ASP A 726 -1.34 11.53 -20.09
N VAL A 727 -1.35 12.24 -18.95
CA VAL A 727 -2.39 12.10 -17.93
C VAL A 727 -3.76 12.48 -18.48
N LEU A 728 -3.88 13.60 -19.20
CA LEU A 728 -5.14 14.03 -19.82
C LEU A 728 -5.60 13.11 -20.95
N ALA A 729 -4.67 12.46 -21.65
CA ALA A 729 -4.99 11.43 -22.62
C ALA A 729 -5.51 10.15 -21.95
N ALA A 730 -4.99 9.79 -20.78
CA ALA A 730 -5.38 8.61 -20.02
C ALA A 730 -6.66 8.80 -19.19
N TYR A 731 -6.91 9.99 -18.65
CA TYR A 731 -8.02 10.28 -17.74
C TYR A 731 -8.91 11.41 -18.27
N ALA A 732 -10.22 11.31 -18.02
CA ALA A 732 -11.17 12.34 -18.45
C ALA A 732 -11.22 13.54 -17.50
N THR A 733 -11.07 13.28 -16.20
CA THR A 733 -11.21 14.28 -15.13
C THR A 733 -10.16 14.02 -14.03
N TRP A 734 -9.97 14.99 -13.12
CA TRP A 734 -9.12 14.78 -11.94
C TRP A 734 -9.72 13.78 -10.94
N GLU A 735 -11.04 13.68 -10.87
CA GLU A 735 -11.70 12.61 -10.12
C GLU A 735 -11.32 11.24 -10.69
N HIS A 736 -11.23 11.11 -12.01
CA HIS A 736 -10.76 9.88 -12.64
C HIS A 736 -9.29 9.59 -12.34
N VAL A 737 -8.43 10.61 -12.21
CA VAL A 737 -7.05 10.41 -11.74
C VAL A 737 -7.03 9.89 -10.30
N LEU A 738 -7.82 10.52 -9.43
CA LEU A 738 -7.95 10.13 -8.02
C LEU A 738 -8.45 8.69 -7.89
N LEU A 739 -9.43 8.28 -8.70
CA LEU A 739 -10.03 6.95 -8.64
C LEU A 739 -9.37 5.92 -9.56
N ASP A 740 -8.28 6.28 -10.25
CA ASP A 740 -7.64 5.51 -11.33
C ASP A 740 -8.63 4.98 -12.39
N ARG A 741 -9.61 5.79 -12.78
CA ARG A 741 -10.63 5.48 -13.79
C ARG A 741 -10.23 6.00 -15.17
N ARG A 742 -9.43 5.23 -15.89
CA ARG A 742 -8.94 5.61 -17.22
C ARG A 742 -10.07 5.64 -18.26
N ARG A 743 -9.86 6.43 -19.33
CA ARG A 743 -10.71 6.40 -20.52
C ARG A 743 -10.66 4.99 -21.12
N THR A 744 -11.83 4.39 -21.32
CA THR A 744 -12.02 3.09 -21.98
C THR A 744 -12.07 3.21 -23.49
#